data_AF-A0A067MZ56-F1
#
_entry.id   AF-A0A067MZ56-F1
#
_cell.length_a   1.000
_cell.length_b   1.000
_cell.length_c   1.000
_cell.angle_alpha   90.00
_cell.angle_beta   90.00
_cell.angle_gamma   90.00
#
_symmetry.space_group_name_H-M   'P 1'
#
loop_
_entity.id
_entity.type
_entity.pdbx_description
1 polymer ?
#
loop_
_entity_poly.entity_id
_entity_poly.type
_entity_poly.pdbx_seq_one_letter_code
_entity_poly.pdbx_strand_id
1 'polypeptide(L)'
;MSLLERSNLVWCYSNLFHGVGMTRKWHRWNTSCSESCLSSPTVHWLQDPRSRVYNFTPHLQEIPSIDEFDFDRVTGFIPSSQHSESRRLAVKHGKLFTGSTSSMTGILSQIYFAVSGGREVDISPLSMEFAGFSKTFTHGSKIPAYVNLRHKDGIYALDGEGTTNPADKEATLLSWMGIMLEKMLTMSESSFKSLYHSQPRQDLERLPEAYQYSKTSRFILRSQLDCIDPRIGGTGVFDIKTRAAVSIRKDQQNHEFGSGYLIKNLTGRWESFEREYYDLICSAFLKYSFQARIGSMEGIFLAYHNTKQIFGFQFVSLDEMDARLFGGRVGGDRAFKMVLGLAEEVLMRITKECWPGKSMRCMVEYQADVLHFYVEPDEWNTVKHGRRPAVQYDVKIENFVNGLPVKGPFDFNDPTVAWTLMYQVTRYEPCRQTRTNMDMSRVRRELITKSLHVDGLDKTSVGKYQYDGPSEEDKRRHREDKRMIKLLSREGRRESMRNQKMHGLKEKVVLDSPPVYSEGMDLEEQAVSASTVAQPRGASKKATKEGAAPSRKASSTAPPPSPPVVPSPPPVPSSPSPTTPTPPTPPTLPSPEASTMSPPPPPSDSESAASTLAPPPAPSPSPRPSTSRPPRPPPPSFPPPPPPPAPPLPRRTPLRDRDPPLSRIMQLYNWVRELGGR
;
A
#
# COMPACT_ATOMS: atom_id res chain seq x y z
N MET A 1 -34.09 10.52 -32.41
CA MET A 1 -33.12 9.56 -32.98
C MET A 1 -31.96 10.34 -33.56
N SER A 2 -30.94 10.64 -32.76
CA SER A 2 -29.76 11.41 -33.18
C SER A 2 -28.49 10.62 -32.90
N LEU A 3 -27.79 10.30 -34.00
CA LEU A 3 -26.38 9.94 -34.17
C LEU A 3 -25.57 9.71 -32.89
N LEU A 4 -25.46 8.43 -32.49
CA LEU A 4 -24.40 7.91 -31.63
C LEU A 4 -23.15 7.72 -32.50
N GLU A 5 -22.15 8.58 -32.34
CA GLU A 5 -20.80 8.31 -32.86
C GLU A 5 -20.22 7.10 -32.12
N ARG A 6 -20.25 5.92 -32.77
CA ARG A 6 -19.59 4.71 -32.32
C ARG A 6 -18.17 4.68 -32.88
N SER A 7 -17.19 5.03 -32.05
CA SER A 7 -15.78 4.83 -32.36
C SER A 7 -15.32 3.51 -31.74
N ASN A 8 -15.17 2.46 -32.58
CA ASN A 8 -14.52 1.20 -32.18
C ASN A 8 -13.01 1.34 -32.45
N LEU A 9 -12.18 1.32 -31.41
CA LEU A 9 -10.72 1.37 -31.52
C LEU A 9 -10.12 0.11 -30.89
N VAL A 10 -9.28 -0.60 -31.65
CA VAL A 10 -8.50 -1.77 -31.20
C VAL A 10 -7.04 -1.32 -31.09
N TRP A 11 -6.46 -1.39 -29.89
CA TRP A 11 -5.05 -1.04 -29.66
C TRP A 11 -4.28 -2.24 -29.12
N CYS A 12 -3.18 -2.59 -29.77
CA CYS A 12 -2.21 -3.58 -29.30
C CYS A 12 -1.02 -2.81 -28.68
N TYR A 13 -0.89 -2.83 -27.35
CA TYR A 13 0.17 -2.12 -26.64
C TYR A 13 1.49 -2.91 -26.70
N SER A 14 2.41 -2.53 -27.60
CA SER A 14 3.79 -3.02 -27.61
C SER A 14 4.75 -1.92 -27.13
N ASN A 15 5.41 -2.17 -25.98
CA ASN A 15 6.52 -1.42 -25.36
C ASN A 15 6.22 0.02 -24.90
N LEU A 16 6.34 0.34 -23.58
CA LEU A 16 6.58 1.72 -23.05
C LEU A 16 6.51 1.80 -21.49
N PHE A 17 7.29 1.03 -20.72
CA PHE A 17 7.53 1.38 -19.30
C PHE A 17 9.04 1.37 -19.04
N HIS A 18 9.59 2.55 -18.73
CA HIS A 18 11.03 2.71 -18.52
C HIS A 18 11.28 3.70 -17.38
N GLY A 19 12.26 3.43 -16.53
CA GLY A 19 12.78 4.39 -15.56
C GLY A 19 13.41 5.59 -16.26
N VAL A 20 13.24 6.79 -15.71
CA VAL A 20 13.69 8.06 -16.32
C VAL A 20 14.69 8.80 -15.45
N GLY A 21 14.74 8.48 -14.16
CA GLY A 21 15.67 9.11 -13.22
C GLY A 21 15.30 8.79 -11.78
N MET A 22 16.25 9.07 -10.90
CA MET A 22 16.22 8.74 -9.48
C MET A 22 16.95 9.83 -8.70
N THR A 23 16.43 10.27 -7.56
CA THR A 23 17.14 11.23 -6.69
C THR A 23 18.22 10.51 -5.84
N ARG A 24 19.34 11.19 -5.55
CA ARG A 24 20.58 10.56 -5.03
C ARG A 24 20.72 10.48 -3.50
N LYS A 25 19.66 10.65 -2.70
CA LYS A 25 19.75 10.57 -1.22
C LYS A 25 18.83 9.47 -0.72
N TRP A 26 19.38 8.50 0.00
CA TRP A 26 18.73 7.26 0.39
C TRP A 26 18.77 7.05 1.89
N HIS A 27 17.71 6.46 2.43
CA HIS A 27 17.75 5.84 3.75
C HIS A 27 18.13 4.38 3.54
N ARG A 28 19.34 4.01 4.00
CA ARG A 28 19.76 2.61 4.04
C ARG A 28 19.03 1.96 5.22
N TRP A 29 18.54 0.73 5.04
CA TRP A 29 17.94 -0.01 6.14
C TRP A 29 18.99 -0.19 7.25
N ASN A 30 18.88 0.59 8.32
CA ASN A 30 19.93 0.73 9.33
C ASN A 30 19.54 0.14 10.69
N THR A 31 18.43 -0.58 10.76
CA THR A 31 18.17 -1.43 11.92
C THR A 31 18.99 -2.69 11.74
N SER A 32 19.64 -3.12 12.82
CA SER A 32 20.18 -4.46 13.08
C SER A 32 19.07 -5.52 12.99
N CYS A 33 18.46 -5.61 11.81
CA CYS A 33 17.55 -6.64 11.38
C CYS A 33 18.40 -7.83 10.92
N SER A 34 18.06 -9.02 11.43
CA SER A 34 18.66 -10.26 10.96
C SER A 34 18.59 -10.33 9.42
N GLU A 35 19.73 -10.65 8.80
CA GLU A 35 19.89 -10.89 7.36
C GLU A 35 18.79 -11.81 6.79
N SER A 36 18.26 -12.68 7.65
CA SER A 36 17.19 -13.64 7.41
C SER A 36 15.85 -13.01 6.97
N CYS A 37 15.48 -11.82 7.44
CA CYS A 37 14.13 -11.27 7.19
C CYS A 37 13.94 -10.73 5.76
N LEU A 38 15.00 -10.24 5.14
CA LEU A 38 14.97 -9.73 3.76
C LEU A 38 15.26 -10.84 2.73
N SER A 39 15.85 -11.95 3.16
CA SER A 39 16.23 -13.08 2.31
C SER A 39 15.23 -14.23 2.35
N SER A 40 14.33 -14.26 3.33
CA SER A 40 13.29 -15.29 3.47
C SER A 40 11.89 -14.73 3.19
N PRO A 41 11.03 -15.45 2.44
CA PRO A 41 9.63 -15.06 2.23
C PRO A 41 8.75 -15.29 3.47
N THR A 42 9.31 -15.88 4.54
CA THR A 42 8.59 -16.19 5.78
C THR A 42 8.41 -14.97 6.67
N VAL A 43 7.43 -15.03 7.56
CA VAL A 43 7.29 -14.04 8.64
C VAL A 43 8.29 -14.33 9.76
N HIS A 44 8.84 -13.27 10.35
CA HIS A 44 9.81 -13.33 11.43
C HIS A 44 9.26 -12.64 12.67
N TRP A 45 9.30 -13.34 13.80
CA TRP A 45 8.95 -12.76 15.10
C TRP A 45 9.95 -11.68 15.48
N LEU A 46 9.47 -10.55 16.01
CA LEU A 46 10.32 -9.55 16.64
C LEU A 46 11.04 -10.17 17.87
N GLN A 47 10.24 -10.83 18.70
CA GLN A 47 10.67 -11.63 19.82
C GLN A 47 10.04 -13.02 19.71
N ASP A 48 10.86 -14.07 19.72
CA ASP A 48 10.35 -15.43 19.67
C ASP A 48 9.46 -15.71 20.89
N PRO A 49 8.19 -16.13 20.71
CA PRO A 49 7.24 -16.24 21.81
C PRO A 49 7.60 -17.34 22.82
N ARG A 50 8.39 -18.35 22.39
CA ARG A 50 8.77 -19.50 23.23
C ARG A 50 10.01 -19.23 24.07
N SER A 51 11.09 -18.82 23.42
CA SER A 51 12.40 -18.57 24.02
C SER A 51 12.51 -17.17 24.64
N ARG A 52 11.68 -16.23 24.20
CA ARG A 52 11.74 -14.79 24.55
C ARG A 52 13.02 -14.10 24.09
N VAL A 53 13.79 -14.74 23.21
CA VAL A 53 14.94 -14.12 22.55
C VAL A 53 14.45 -13.22 21.44
N TYR A 54 15.03 -12.04 21.33
CA TYR A 54 14.74 -11.08 20.29
C TYR A 54 15.52 -11.41 19.02
N ASN A 55 14.86 -11.42 17.87
CA ASN A 55 15.52 -11.54 16.56
C ASN A 55 15.89 -10.16 15.97
N PHE A 56 15.48 -9.08 16.64
CA PHE A 56 15.61 -7.68 16.23
C PHE A 56 15.85 -6.80 17.45
N THR A 57 16.31 -5.57 17.27
CA THR A 57 16.56 -4.66 18.40
C THR A 57 15.32 -4.48 19.28
N PRO A 58 15.40 -4.71 20.61
CA PRO A 58 14.23 -4.70 21.48
C PRO A 58 13.50 -3.36 21.58
N HIS A 59 14.17 -2.24 21.25
CA HIS A 59 13.54 -0.92 21.15
C HIS A 59 12.39 -0.91 20.13
N LEU A 60 12.46 -1.73 19.08
CA LEU A 60 11.41 -1.80 18.06
C LEU A 60 10.08 -2.38 18.57
N GLN A 61 10.09 -3.06 19.72
CA GLN A 61 8.89 -3.71 20.22
C GLN A 61 7.84 -2.69 20.66
N GLU A 62 8.22 -1.65 21.39
CA GLU A 62 7.29 -0.72 22.03
C GLU A 62 7.03 0.47 21.11
N ILE A 63 5.76 0.66 20.74
CA ILE A 63 5.35 1.77 19.87
C ILE A 63 5.01 2.98 20.75
N PRO A 64 5.67 4.14 20.55
CA PRO A 64 5.36 5.35 21.31
C PRO A 64 3.95 5.86 21.00
N SER A 65 3.41 6.71 21.89
CA SER A 65 2.13 7.37 21.60
C SER A 65 2.30 8.36 20.45
N ILE A 66 1.27 8.51 19.61
CA ILE A 66 1.26 9.54 18.56
C ILE A 66 1.38 10.95 19.15
N ASP A 67 0.93 11.16 20.40
CA ASP A 67 0.98 12.45 21.08
C ASP A 67 2.39 12.83 21.54
N GLU A 68 3.32 11.88 21.56
CA GLU A 68 4.72 12.10 21.95
C GLU A 68 5.59 12.53 20.76
N PHE A 69 5.13 12.25 19.52
CA PHE A 69 5.89 12.41 18.29
C PHE A 69 5.59 13.75 17.60
N ASP A 70 6.63 14.53 17.32
CA ASP A 70 6.53 15.84 16.69
C ASP A 70 6.52 15.71 15.16
N PHE A 71 5.33 15.54 14.58
CA PHE A 71 5.15 15.38 13.13
C PHE A 71 5.61 16.59 12.29
N ASP A 72 5.73 17.78 12.87
CA ASP A 72 6.25 18.96 12.16
C ASP A 72 7.74 18.85 11.81
N ARG A 73 8.45 17.94 12.51
CA ARG A 73 9.87 17.61 12.27
C ARG A 73 10.06 16.66 11.08
N VAL A 74 9.00 16.07 10.56
CA VAL A 74 9.05 15.17 9.38
C VAL A 74 8.66 15.93 8.12
N THR A 75 9.24 15.57 6.97
CA THR A 75 8.87 16.15 5.68
C THR A 75 7.43 15.78 5.34
N GLY A 76 6.59 16.79 5.12
CA GLY A 76 5.19 16.57 4.74
C GLY A 76 5.03 16.02 3.32
N PHE A 77 3.93 15.30 3.09
CA PHE A 77 3.57 14.80 1.76
C PHE A 77 3.44 15.93 0.73
N ILE A 78 4.11 15.77 -0.42
CA ILE A 78 4.06 16.72 -1.55
C ILE A 78 3.14 16.15 -2.65
N PRO A 79 1.99 16.80 -2.94
CA PRO A 79 1.11 16.42 -4.05
C PRO A 79 1.81 16.49 -5.42
N SER A 80 1.31 15.72 -6.40
CA SER A 80 1.88 15.68 -7.76
C SER A 80 1.87 17.06 -8.42
N SER A 81 0.81 17.85 -8.20
CA SER A 81 0.67 19.21 -8.76
C SER A 81 1.69 20.22 -8.22
N GLN A 82 2.22 19.98 -7.03
CA GLN A 82 3.21 20.83 -6.37
C GLN A 82 4.64 20.35 -6.60
N HIS A 83 4.81 19.16 -7.19
CA HIS A 83 6.11 18.56 -7.37
C HIS A 83 6.80 19.03 -8.66
N SER A 84 7.72 20.00 -8.52
CA SER A 84 8.41 20.68 -9.62
C SER A 84 9.16 19.73 -10.56
N GLU A 85 9.85 18.73 -10.01
CA GLU A 85 10.68 17.81 -10.78
C GLU A 85 9.84 16.88 -11.67
N SER A 86 8.66 16.44 -11.22
CA SER A 86 7.73 15.67 -12.07
C SER A 86 7.25 16.48 -13.25
N ARG A 87 6.93 17.77 -13.03
CA ARG A 87 6.53 18.69 -14.11
C ARG A 87 7.69 18.91 -15.08
N ARG A 88 8.90 19.15 -14.57
CA ARG A 88 10.10 19.32 -15.39
C ARG A 88 10.32 18.13 -16.31
N LEU A 89 10.21 16.91 -15.77
CA LEU A 89 10.32 15.67 -16.55
C LEU A 89 9.19 15.52 -17.57
N ALA A 90 7.96 15.90 -17.23
CA ALA A 90 6.84 15.84 -18.15
C ALA A 90 7.03 16.80 -19.33
N VAL A 91 7.47 18.04 -19.09
CA VAL A 91 7.84 18.98 -20.16
C VAL A 91 8.97 18.41 -21.01
N LYS A 92 10.06 17.95 -20.37
CA LYS A 92 11.23 17.38 -21.05
C LYS A 92 10.88 16.21 -21.99
N HIS A 93 9.91 15.39 -21.60
CA HIS A 93 9.53 14.19 -22.34
C HIS A 93 8.20 14.30 -23.10
N GLY A 94 7.61 15.51 -23.18
CA GLY A 94 6.35 15.75 -23.88
C GLY A 94 5.18 14.93 -23.33
N LYS A 95 5.09 14.78 -22.00
CA LYS A 95 4.06 13.99 -21.32
C LYS A 95 2.91 14.87 -20.85
N LEU A 96 1.68 14.43 -21.14
CA LEU A 96 0.45 15.15 -20.80
C LEU A 96 0.12 15.06 -19.31
N PHE A 97 0.47 13.94 -18.67
CA PHE A 97 0.09 13.66 -17.31
C PHE A 97 1.28 13.50 -16.37
N THR A 98 1.08 13.89 -15.12
CA THR A 98 1.95 13.51 -14.00
C THR A 98 1.12 12.87 -12.90
N GLY A 99 1.67 11.90 -12.17
CA GLY A 99 0.96 11.25 -11.06
C GLY A 99 1.91 10.60 -10.06
N SER A 100 1.37 10.25 -8.89
CA SER A 100 2.07 9.48 -7.86
C SER A 100 1.48 8.08 -7.73
N THR A 101 2.19 7.18 -7.06
CA THR A 101 1.64 5.88 -6.65
C THR A 101 0.33 6.02 -5.90
N SER A 102 0.25 6.95 -4.95
CA SER A 102 -0.96 7.22 -4.17
C SER A 102 -2.14 7.75 -5.00
N SER A 103 -1.90 8.57 -6.04
CA SER A 103 -2.99 9.09 -6.88
C SER A 103 -3.43 8.11 -7.98
N MET A 104 -2.55 7.22 -8.44
CA MET A 104 -2.85 6.28 -9.52
C MET A 104 -3.45 4.97 -9.04
N THR A 105 -2.94 4.40 -7.95
CA THR A 105 -3.32 3.03 -7.53
C THR A 105 -4.82 2.84 -7.34
N GLY A 106 -5.57 3.86 -6.89
CA GLY A 106 -7.03 3.77 -6.79
C GLY A 106 -7.73 3.60 -8.14
N ILE A 107 -7.37 4.43 -9.13
CA ILE A 107 -7.93 4.39 -10.49
C ILE A 107 -7.58 3.06 -11.16
N LEU A 108 -6.31 2.66 -11.07
CA LEU A 108 -5.83 1.39 -11.62
C LEU A 108 -6.54 0.21 -10.97
N SER A 109 -6.86 0.27 -9.67
CA SER A 109 -7.64 -0.79 -9.01
C SER A 109 -9.04 -0.93 -9.61
N GLN A 110 -9.73 0.19 -9.84
CA GLN A 110 -11.07 0.19 -10.43
C GLN A 110 -11.06 -0.37 -11.86
N ILE A 111 -10.08 0.03 -12.66
CA ILE A 111 -9.89 -0.51 -14.01
C ILE A 111 -9.55 -2.01 -13.96
N TYR A 112 -8.70 -2.44 -13.03
CA TYR A 112 -8.38 -3.85 -12.85
C TYR A 112 -9.61 -4.71 -12.55
N PHE A 113 -10.54 -4.24 -11.72
CA PHE A 113 -11.77 -4.98 -11.46
C PHE A 113 -12.61 -5.17 -12.72
N ALA A 114 -12.62 -4.18 -13.63
CA ALA A 114 -13.28 -4.29 -14.92
C ALA A 114 -12.56 -5.23 -15.89
N VAL A 115 -11.23 -5.18 -15.91
CA VAL A 115 -10.39 -5.96 -16.83
C VAL A 115 -10.30 -7.43 -16.41
N SER A 116 -10.23 -7.72 -15.11
CA SER A 116 -9.97 -9.06 -14.58
C SER A 116 -11.13 -10.04 -14.68
N GLY A 117 -12.33 -9.58 -15.07
CA GLY A 117 -13.49 -10.46 -15.24
C GLY A 117 -13.90 -11.21 -13.97
N GLY A 118 -13.63 -10.63 -12.79
CA GLY A 118 -13.95 -11.27 -11.51
C GLY A 118 -12.94 -12.34 -11.05
N ARG A 119 -11.69 -12.30 -11.54
CA ARG A 119 -10.62 -13.19 -11.08
C ARG A 119 -10.50 -13.21 -9.56
N GLU A 120 -10.52 -14.42 -9.02
CA GLU A 120 -10.29 -14.68 -7.61
C GLU A 120 -8.81 -14.49 -7.24
N VAL A 121 -8.58 -14.13 -5.98
CA VAL A 121 -7.25 -14.17 -5.40
C VAL A 121 -6.87 -15.61 -5.02
N ASP A 122 -5.59 -15.92 -5.13
CA ASP A 122 -5.05 -17.20 -4.70
C ASP A 122 -4.75 -17.18 -3.20
N ILE A 123 -5.50 -18.01 -2.45
CA ILE A 123 -5.30 -18.24 -1.01
C ILE A 123 -4.86 -19.69 -0.72
N SER A 124 -4.47 -20.45 -1.75
CA SER A 124 -4.02 -21.84 -1.60
C SER A 124 -2.80 -22.04 -0.70
N PRO A 125 -1.89 -21.06 -0.50
CA PRO A 125 -0.79 -21.22 0.45
C PRO A 125 -1.23 -21.18 1.92
N LEU A 126 -2.47 -20.77 2.21
CA LEU A 126 -2.97 -20.67 3.57
C LEU A 126 -3.44 -22.02 4.09
N SER A 127 -3.44 -22.15 5.41
CA SER A 127 -3.94 -23.32 6.12
C SER A 127 -5.41 -23.61 5.83
N MET A 128 -5.82 -24.85 6.10
CA MET A 128 -7.20 -25.32 5.91
C MET A 128 -8.25 -24.50 6.69
N GLU A 129 -7.84 -23.71 7.69
CA GLU A 129 -8.75 -22.78 8.37
C GLU A 129 -9.35 -21.72 7.43
N PHE A 130 -8.71 -21.45 6.28
CA PHE A 130 -9.15 -20.49 5.28
C PHE A 130 -9.93 -21.13 4.11
N ALA A 131 -10.15 -22.45 4.10
CA ALA A 131 -10.79 -23.13 2.97
C ALA A 131 -12.20 -22.60 2.64
N GLY A 132 -12.94 -22.10 3.63
CA GLY A 132 -14.26 -21.49 3.47
C GLY A 132 -14.27 -19.96 3.37
N PHE A 133 -13.10 -19.32 3.26
CA PHE A 133 -13.01 -17.87 3.19
C PHE A 133 -13.23 -17.35 1.76
N SER A 134 -13.64 -16.09 1.67
CA SER A 134 -13.86 -15.42 0.38
C SER A 134 -12.54 -15.27 -0.38
N LYS A 135 -12.56 -15.61 -1.67
CA LYS A 135 -11.45 -15.38 -2.59
C LYS A 135 -11.62 -14.12 -3.43
N THR A 136 -12.43 -13.18 -2.93
CA THR A 136 -12.71 -11.91 -3.61
C THR A 136 -12.15 -10.73 -2.83
N PHE A 137 -11.86 -9.63 -3.53
CA PHE A 137 -11.43 -8.40 -2.88
C PHE A 137 -12.49 -7.86 -1.91
N THR A 138 -12.03 -7.36 -0.78
CA THR A 138 -12.90 -6.75 0.23
C THR A 138 -13.66 -5.54 -0.33
N HIS A 139 -14.83 -5.25 0.23
CA HIS A 139 -15.62 -4.05 -0.11
C HIS A 139 -14.81 -2.75 0.01
N GLY A 140 -13.94 -2.65 1.01
CA GLY A 140 -13.06 -1.50 1.20
C GLY A 140 -12.04 -1.30 0.08
N SER A 141 -11.59 -2.39 -0.57
CA SER A 141 -10.69 -2.31 -1.73
C SER A 141 -11.39 -1.92 -3.01
N LYS A 142 -12.71 -2.15 -3.10
CA LYS A 142 -13.56 -1.79 -4.25
C LYS A 142 -14.14 -0.38 -4.16
N ILE A 143 -13.76 0.40 -3.14
CA ILE A 143 -14.28 1.74 -2.93
C ILE A 143 -14.00 2.66 -4.15
N PRO A 144 -14.98 3.47 -4.61
CA PRO A 144 -14.80 4.35 -5.79
C PRO A 144 -13.58 5.25 -5.67
N ALA A 145 -12.70 5.31 -6.65
CA ALA A 145 -11.49 6.12 -6.57
C ALA A 145 -11.79 7.60 -6.87
N TYR A 146 -11.08 8.52 -6.21
CA TYR A 146 -11.19 9.96 -6.48
C TYR A 146 -9.81 10.53 -6.83
N VAL A 147 -9.78 11.36 -7.88
CA VAL A 147 -8.57 12.03 -8.36
C VAL A 147 -8.89 13.43 -8.85
N ASN A 148 -8.01 14.38 -8.56
CA ASN A 148 -8.06 15.73 -9.10
C ASN A 148 -7.03 15.86 -10.22
N LEU A 149 -7.48 16.23 -11.42
CA LEU A 149 -6.64 16.55 -12.56
C LEU A 149 -6.35 18.05 -12.52
N ARG A 150 -5.23 18.44 -11.91
CA ARG A 150 -4.80 19.84 -11.80
C ARG A 150 -4.06 20.25 -13.05
N HIS A 151 -4.67 21.14 -13.84
CA HIS A 151 -4.05 21.63 -15.06
C HIS A 151 -3.10 22.80 -14.76
N LYS A 152 -1.89 22.73 -15.29
CA LYS A 152 -0.94 23.84 -15.33
C LYS A 152 0.02 23.68 -16.51
N ASP A 153 0.13 24.73 -17.32
CA ASP A 153 1.07 24.82 -18.43
C ASP A 153 0.98 23.64 -19.43
N GLY A 154 -0.25 23.22 -19.76
CA GLY A 154 -0.50 22.11 -20.70
C GLY A 154 -0.37 20.70 -20.09
N ILE A 155 -0.02 20.59 -18.80
CA ILE A 155 0.14 19.33 -18.08
C ILE A 155 -0.97 19.16 -17.05
N TYR A 156 -1.53 17.96 -16.95
CA TYR A 156 -2.50 17.59 -15.92
C TYR A 156 -1.83 16.72 -14.85
N ALA A 157 -1.66 17.29 -13.66
CA ALA A 157 -1.16 16.55 -12.51
C ALA A 157 -2.31 15.87 -11.75
N LEU A 158 -2.19 14.56 -11.54
CA LEU A 158 -3.15 13.76 -10.80
C LEU A 158 -2.80 13.78 -9.32
N ASP A 159 -3.64 14.46 -8.54
CA ASP A 159 -3.58 14.48 -7.09
C ASP A 159 -4.67 13.58 -6.49
N GLY A 160 -4.32 12.82 -5.45
CA GLY A 160 -5.29 12.02 -4.71
C GLY A 160 -6.28 12.87 -3.88
N GLU A 161 -7.31 12.22 -3.36
CA GLU A 161 -8.28 12.82 -2.43
C GLU A 161 -7.60 13.37 -1.16
N GLY A 162 -8.14 14.45 -0.57
CA GLY A 162 -7.58 15.09 0.63
C GLY A 162 -6.40 16.04 0.40
N THR A 163 -5.95 16.21 -0.85
CA THR A 163 -4.88 17.17 -1.21
C THR A 163 -5.38 18.60 -1.44
N THR A 164 -6.71 18.79 -1.56
CA THR A 164 -7.36 20.04 -1.96
C THR A 164 -7.68 20.98 -0.81
N ASN A 165 -7.84 20.47 0.41
CA ASN A 165 -8.22 21.29 1.56
C ASN A 165 -7.54 20.76 2.85
N PRO A 166 -6.75 21.57 3.56
CA PRO A 166 -6.13 21.16 4.83
C PRO A 166 -7.14 20.75 5.91
N ALA A 167 -8.35 21.32 5.89
CA ALA A 167 -9.44 20.97 6.80
C ALA A 167 -10.02 19.57 6.54
N ASP A 168 -9.84 19.02 5.33
CA ASP A 168 -10.26 17.66 4.98
C ASP A 168 -9.16 16.62 5.29
N LYS A 169 -7.98 17.06 5.76
CA LYS A 169 -6.92 16.18 6.26
C LYS A 169 -7.20 15.75 7.70
N GLU A 170 -8.32 15.07 7.94
CA GLU A 170 -8.36 14.15 9.08
C GLU A 170 -7.49 12.96 8.72
N ALA A 171 -6.18 13.11 8.90
CA ALA A 171 -5.27 11.99 8.88
C ALA A 171 -5.73 11.03 9.98
N THR A 172 -6.21 9.85 9.56
CA THR A 172 -6.63 8.80 10.49
C THR A 172 -5.46 8.44 11.40
N LEU A 173 -5.75 7.95 12.61
CA LEU A 173 -4.73 7.41 13.53
C LEU A 173 -3.71 6.51 12.81
N LEU A 174 -4.18 5.65 11.91
CA LEU A 174 -3.34 4.74 11.14
C LEU A 174 -2.44 5.44 10.13
N SER A 175 -2.86 6.58 9.58
CA SER A 175 -2.02 7.40 8.70
C SER A 175 -0.84 8.00 9.46
N TRP A 176 -1.10 8.58 10.64
CA TRP A 176 -0.05 9.14 11.49
C TRP A 176 0.92 8.06 11.98
N MET A 177 0.38 6.93 12.42
CA MET A 177 1.19 5.79 12.81
C MET A 177 2.06 5.25 11.67
N GLY A 178 1.56 5.25 10.44
CA GLY A 178 2.35 4.83 9.27
C GLY A 178 3.63 5.65 9.14
N ILE A 179 3.51 6.97 9.21
CA ILE A 179 4.66 7.91 9.13
C ILE A 179 5.63 7.69 10.30
N MET A 180 5.10 7.63 11.52
CA MET A 180 5.92 7.45 12.72
C MET A 180 6.69 6.13 12.69
N LEU A 181 6.02 5.03 12.34
CA LEU A 181 6.63 3.70 12.29
C LEU A 181 7.62 3.55 11.13
N GLU A 182 7.39 4.20 9.98
CA GLU A 182 8.37 4.27 8.91
C GLU A 182 9.69 4.88 9.41
N LYS A 183 9.62 6.02 10.12
CA LYS A 183 10.80 6.66 10.72
C LYS A 183 11.44 5.80 11.82
N MET A 184 10.64 5.17 12.67
CA MET A 184 11.12 4.23 13.69
C MET A 184 11.91 3.05 13.08
N LEU A 185 11.54 2.60 11.88
CA LEU A 185 12.19 1.46 11.21
C LEU A 185 13.40 1.85 10.36
N THR A 186 13.49 3.12 9.96
CA THR A 186 14.55 3.61 9.04
C THR A 186 15.61 4.46 9.72
N MET A 187 15.37 4.96 10.95
CA MET A 187 16.30 5.79 11.71
C MET A 187 16.95 4.99 12.85
N SER A 188 18.11 5.44 13.33
CA SER A 188 18.67 4.91 14.58
C SER A 188 17.79 5.32 15.76
N GLU A 189 17.87 4.58 16.86
CA GLU A 189 17.08 4.88 18.08
C GLU A 189 17.30 6.31 18.59
N SER A 190 18.55 6.80 18.57
CA SER A 190 18.87 8.17 19.01
C SER A 190 18.26 9.21 18.06
N SER A 191 18.37 9.02 16.74
CA SER A 191 17.77 9.92 15.76
C SER A 191 16.25 9.90 15.82
N PHE A 192 15.62 8.73 15.99
CA PHE A 192 14.18 8.63 16.15
C PHE A 192 13.69 9.36 17.41
N LYS A 193 14.36 9.17 18.56
CA LYS A 193 14.01 9.88 19.81
C LYS A 193 14.12 11.40 19.68
N SER A 194 15.00 11.91 18.81
CA SER A 194 15.12 13.36 18.53
C SER A 194 13.85 13.98 17.91
N LEU A 195 12.94 13.14 17.38
CA LEU A 195 11.66 13.55 16.81
C LEU A 195 10.54 13.65 17.87
N TYR A 196 10.81 13.44 19.15
CA TYR A 196 9.81 13.64 20.20
C TYR A 196 9.65 15.12 20.57
N HIS A 197 8.43 15.49 20.99
CA HIS A 197 8.13 16.83 21.51
C HIS A 197 8.98 17.22 22.72
N SER A 198 9.42 16.23 23.51
CA SER A 198 10.27 16.44 24.69
C SER A 198 11.71 16.84 24.35
N GLN A 199 12.15 16.62 23.11
CA GLN A 199 13.50 16.97 22.69
C GLN A 199 13.55 18.43 22.21
N PRO A 200 14.65 19.15 22.47
CA PRO A 200 14.81 20.50 21.95
C PRO A 200 14.66 20.50 20.42
N ARG A 201 14.01 21.53 19.87
CA ARG A 201 14.03 21.75 18.41
C ARG A 201 15.46 22.13 18.04
N GLN A 202 16.20 21.16 17.52
CA GLN A 202 17.39 21.46 16.73
C GLN A 202 16.90 21.84 15.32
N ASP A 203 17.62 22.72 14.65
CA ASP A 203 17.46 22.95 13.21
C ASP A 203 17.94 21.69 12.46
N LEU A 204 17.18 20.60 12.60
CA LEU A 204 17.36 19.40 11.81
C LEU A 204 16.96 19.80 10.39
N GLU A 205 17.94 19.92 9.50
CA GLU A 205 17.67 20.04 8.08
C GLU A 205 16.71 18.91 7.69
N ARG A 206 15.52 19.27 7.19
CA ARG A 206 14.56 18.29 6.70
C ARG A 206 15.27 17.46 5.63
N LEU A 207 15.45 16.18 5.91
CA LEU A 207 16.09 15.29 4.96
C LEU A 207 15.22 15.26 3.69
N PRO A 208 15.82 15.50 2.52
CA PRO A 208 15.09 15.44 1.27
C PRO A 208 14.66 13.99 1.01
N GLU A 209 13.41 13.82 0.61
CA GLU A 209 12.82 12.52 0.29
C GLU A 209 13.40 11.92 -1.00
N ALA A 210 13.48 10.59 -1.05
CA ALA A 210 13.92 9.83 -2.20
C ALA A 210 12.74 9.57 -3.16
N TYR A 211 12.97 9.74 -4.46
CA TYR A 211 11.95 9.53 -5.49
C TYR A 211 12.48 8.76 -6.69
N GLN A 212 11.66 7.82 -7.19
CA GLN A 212 11.84 7.15 -8.48
C GLN A 212 10.84 7.73 -9.48
N TYR A 213 11.29 8.00 -10.70
CA TYR A 213 10.44 8.41 -11.81
C TYR A 213 10.39 7.37 -12.92
N SER A 214 9.18 7.08 -13.37
CA SER A 214 8.88 6.14 -14.45
C SER A 214 8.07 6.85 -15.53
N LYS A 215 8.30 6.54 -16.81
CA LYS A 215 7.49 7.07 -17.92
C LYS A 215 6.69 6.00 -18.63
N THR A 216 5.59 6.46 -19.20
CA THR A 216 4.75 5.71 -20.13
C THR A 216 4.52 6.49 -21.42
N SER A 217 3.50 6.13 -22.20
CA SER A 217 3.12 6.86 -23.42
C SER A 217 2.76 8.32 -23.08
N ARG A 218 1.96 8.55 -22.02
CA ARG A 218 1.41 9.86 -21.66
C ARG A 218 1.74 10.34 -20.25
N PHE A 219 2.23 9.48 -19.36
CA PHE A 219 2.58 9.86 -17.98
C PHE A 219 4.09 10.02 -17.73
N ILE A 220 4.40 10.92 -16.80
CA ILE A 220 5.47 10.72 -15.82
C ILE A 220 4.84 10.31 -14.49
N LEU A 221 5.22 9.15 -13.98
CA LEU A 221 4.81 8.64 -12.68
C LEU A 221 5.96 8.75 -11.69
N ARG A 222 5.63 9.02 -10.43
CA ARG A 222 6.59 9.12 -9.33
C ARG A 222 6.20 8.16 -8.21
N SER A 223 7.20 7.52 -7.61
CA SER A 223 7.08 6.92 -6.29
C SER A 223 8.04 7.59 -5.31
N GLN A 224 7.56 7.90 -4.11
CA GLN A 224 8.44 8.09 -2.96
C GLN A 224 9.00 6.71 -2.56
N LEU A 225 10.23 6.68 -2.09
CA LEU A 225 10.95 5.43 -1.79
C LEU A 225 11.34 5.44 -0.32
N ASP A 226 10.96 4.38 0.39
CA ASP A 226 11.16 4.31 1.83
C ASP A 226 12.56 3.74 2.15
N CYS A 227 13.00 2.71 1.42
CA CYS A 227 14.26 2.05 1.72
C CYS A 227 14.94 1.36 0.53
N ILE A 228 16.23 1.09 0.71
CA ILE A 228 17.05 0.27 -0.18
C ILE A 228 17.97 -0.66 0.63
N ASP A 229 18.02 -1.92 0.21
CA ASP A 229 18.97 -2.90 0.72
C ASP A 229 19.50 -3.80 -0.41
N PRO A 230 20.83 -3.80 -0.67
CA PRO A 230 21.43 -4.61 -1.72
C PRO A 230 21.23 -6.13 -1.59
N ARG A 231 20.91 -6.64 -0.38
CA ARG A 231 20.76 -8.07 -0.11
C ARG A 231 19.52 -8.69 -0.78
N ILE A 232 18.51 -7.88 -1.12
CA ILE A 232 17.27 -8.34 -1.78
C ILE A 232 17.53 -8.74 -3.25
N GLY A 233 18.62 -8.24 -3.86
CA GLY A 233 18.85 -8.36 -5.29
C GLY A 233 18.02 -7.36 -6.11
N GLY A 234 18.14 -7.41 -7.45
CA GLY A 234 17.43 -6.49 -8.35
C GLY A 234 17.82 -5.02 -8.11
N THR A 235 16.83 -4.14 -7.96
CA THR A 235 17.08 -2.74 -7.58
C THR A 235 17.45 -2.58 -6.10
N GLY A 236 17.14 -3.58 -5.27
CA GLY A 236 17.24 -3.53 -3.81
C GLY A 236 16.25 -2.57 -3.15
N VAL A 237 15.42 -1.85 -3.92
CA VAL A 237 14.49 -0.84 -3.41
C VAL A 237 13.21 -1.52 -2.96
N PHE A 238 12.69 -1.14 -1.81
CA PHE A 238 11.41 -1.62 -1.30
C PHE A 238 10.68 -0.56 -0.50
N ASP A 239 9.38 -0.76 -0.39
CA ASP A 239 8.48 0.11 0.36
C ASP A 239 8.29 -0.44 1.78
N ILE A 240 8.08 0.41 2.77
CA ILE A 240 7.75 0.01 4.13
C ILE A 240 6.26 0.23 4.34
N LYS A 241 5.58 -0.80 4.83
CA LYS A 241 4.16 -0.72 5.17
C LYS A 241 3.92 -1.31 6.55
N THR A 242 3.10 -0.62 7.32
CA THR A 242 2.72 -1.10 8.64
C THR A 242 1.33 -1.73 8.58
N ARG A 243 1.20 -2.86 9.24
CA ARG A 243 -0.01 -3.67 9.24
C ARG A 243 -0.58 -3.73 10.65
N ALA A 244 -1.56 -2.87 10.90
CA ALA A 244 -2.35 -2.95 12.12
C ALA A 244 -3.14 -4.28 12.15
N ALA A 245 -3.14 -4.93 13.31
CA ALA A 245 -3.89 -6.15 13.55
C ALA A 245 -5.39 -5.95 13.27
N VAL A 246 -6.08 -7.03 12.93
CA VAL A 246 -7.51 -7.03 12.58
C VAL A 246 -8.38 -6.34 13.63
N SER A 247 -8.00 -6.40 14.90
CA SER A 247 -8.71 -5.72 16.00
C SER A 247 -8.77 -4.20 15.84
N ILE A 248 -7.70 -3.60 15.32
CA ILE A 248 -7.58 -2.16 15.08
C ILE A 248 -8.29 -1.79 13.78
N ARG A 249 -8.06 -2.56 12.71
CA ARG A 249 -8.62 -2.27 11.38
C ARG A 249 -10.14 -2.37 11.33
N LYS A 250 -10.74 -3.22 12.17
CA LYS A 250 -12.20 -3.39 12.24
C LYS A 250 -12.88 -2.40 13.19
N ASP A 251 -12.13 -1.69 14.03
CA ASP A 251 -12.65 -0.78 15.05
C ASP A 251 -11.58 0.28 15.41
N GLN A 252 -11.29 1.17 14.47
CA GLN A 252 -10.22 2.19 14.62
C GLN A 252 -10.54 3.20 15.74
N GLN A 253 -11.82 3.54 15.93
CA GLN A 253 -12.25 4.47 16.97
C GLN A 253 -11.96 3.91 18.37
N ASN A 254 -12.02 2.58 18.53
CA ASN A 254 -11.73 1.89 19.78
C ASN A 254 -10.35 1.21 19.77
N HIS A 255 -9.37 1.80 19.07
CA HIS A 255 -8.00 1.28 18.95
C HIS A 255 -7.34 1.00 20.31
N GLU A 256 -7.60 1.82 21.33
CA GLU A 256 -7.08 1.60 22.69
C GLU A 256 -7.53 0.24 23.27
N PHE A 257 -8.77 -0.14 23.02
CA PHE A 257 -9.26 -1.46 23.36
C PHE A 257 -8.71 -2.54 22.41
N GLY A 258 -8.72 -2.27 21.11
CA GLY A 258 -8.20 -3.16 20.07
C GLY A 258 -6.72 -3.53 20.25
N SER A 259 -5.93 -2.64 20.86
CA SER A 259 -4.50 -2.82 21.15
C SER A 259 -4.21 -3.93 22.17
N GLY A 260 -5.24 -4.44 22.85
CA GLY A 260 -5.11 -5.63 23.70
C GLY A 260 -4.96 -6.93 22.90
N TYR A 261 -5.30 -6.95 21.61
CA TYR A 261 -5.16 -8.13 20.76
C TYR A 261 -3.69 -8.44 20.48
N LEU A 262 -3.31 -9.72 20.56
CA LEU A 262 -1.93 -10.17 20.36
C LEU A 262 -1.86 -11.11 19.16
N ILE A 263 -0.80 -11.00 18.36
CA ILE A 263 -0.43 -12.07 17.41
C ILE A 263 0.46 -13.05 18.18
N LYS A 264 0.04 -14.30 18.27
CA LYS A 264 0.66 -15.38 19.05
C LYS A 264 1.13 -16.55 18.20
N ASN A 265 0.55 -16.71 17.00
CA ASN A 265 0.78 -17.84 16.13
C ASN A 265 1.28 -17.40 14.74
N LEU A 266 2.00 -18.28 14.05
CA LEU A 266 2.32 -18.09 12.64
C LEU A 266 1.06 -18.30 11.78
N THR A 267 0.35 -19.40 12.03
CA THR A 267 -0.85 -19.84 11.31
C THR A 267 -2.11 -19.73 12.16
N GLY A 268 -3.28 -19.77 11.52
CA GLY A 268 -4.60 -19.79 12.14
C GLY A 268 -5.48 -18.59 11.73
N ARG A 269 -6.77 -18.65 12.04
CA ARG A 269 -7.76 -17.60 11.75
C ARG A 269 -7.66 -16.37 12.66
N TRP A 270 -7.14 -16.55 13.86
CA TRP A 270 -7.08 -15.55 14.92
C TRP A 270 -5.70 -15.54 15.57
N GLU A 271 -5.34 -14.40 16.15
CA GLU A 271 -4.07 -14.14 16.83
C GLU A 271 -2.86 -14.65 16.01
N SER A 272 -2.90 -14.48 14.68
CA SER A 272 -1.91 -15.05 13.77
C SER A 272 -1.44 -14.09 12.67
N PHE A 273 -0.22 -14.30 12.17
CA PHE A 273 0.27 -13.61 10.98
C PHE A 273 -0.48 -14.05 9.71
N GLU A 274 -0.84 -15.33 9.61
CA GLU A 274 -1.60 -15.88 8.48
C GLU A 274 -2.95 -15.17 8.28
N ARG A 275 -3.65 -14.79 9.36
CA ARG A 275 -4.86 -13.98 9.25
C ARG A 275 -4.59 -12.61 8.65
N GLU A 276 -3.51 -11.96 9.08
CA GLU A 276 -3.14 -10.65 8.53
C GLU A 276 -2.72 -10.75 7.07
N TYR A 277 -2.03 -11.83 6.71
CA TYR A 277 -1.62 -12.15 5.34
C TYR A 277 -2.83 -12.41 4.41
N TYR A 278 -3.80 -13.23 4.82
CA TYR A 278 -5.07 -13.41 4.11
C TYR A 278 -5.77 -12.07 3.84
N ASP A 279 -5.93 -11.26 4.89
CA ASP A 279 -6.61 -9.98 4.76
C ASP A 279 -5.79 -9.04 3.84
N LEU A 280 -4.45 -9.14 3.78
CA LEU A 280 -3.60 -8.38 2.85
C LEU A 280 -3.82 -8.79 1.38
N ILE A 281 -3.88 -10.10 1.09
CA ILE A 281 -4.17 -10.64 -0.24
C ILE A 281 -5.50 -10.06 -0.75
N CYS A 282 -6.55 -10.15 0.06
CA CYS A 282 -7.89 -9.70 -0.32
C CYS A 282 -8.05 -8.17 -0.30
N SER A 283 -7.04 -7.40 0.15
CA SER A 283 -7.19 -5.95 0.27
C SER A 283 -6.06 -5.11 -0.33
N ALA A 284 -4.89 -5.13 0.27
CA ALA A 284 -3.83 -4.16 0.03
C ALA A 284 -2.90 -4.57 -1.12
N PHE A 285 -2.72 -5.88 -1.36
CA PHE A 285 -1.76 -6.39 -2.33
C PHE A 285 -1.96 -5.83 -3.73
N LEU A 286 -3.20 -5.63 -4.18
CA LEU A 286 -3.43 -5.03 -5.51
C LEU A 286 -2.80 -3.64 -5.62
N LYS A 287 -3.00 -2.79 -4.61
CA LYS A 287 -2.40 -1.44 -4.58
C LYS A 287 -0.89 -1.50 -4.42
N TYR A 288 -0.39 -2.39 -3.55
CA TYR A 288 1.03 -2.57 -3.32
C TYR A 288 1.76 -3.07 -4.56
N SER A 289 1.19 -4.02 -5.31
CA SER A 289 1.77 -4.51 -6.56
C SER A 289 1.90 -3.38 -7.60
N PHE A 290 0.87 -2.55 -7.77
CA PHE A 290 0.93 -1.39 -8.67
C PHE A 290 1.92 -0.33 -8.17
N GLN A 291 1.98 -0.08 -6.86
CA GLN A 291 2.95 0.84 -6.26
C GLN A 291 4.39 0.36 -6.52
N ALA A 292 4.68 -0.91 -6.23
CA ALA A 292 6.00 -1.50 -6.45
C ALA A 292 6.42 -1.41 -7.92
N ARG A 293 5.50 -1.68 -8.86
CA ARG A 293 5.76 -1.54 -10.30
C ARG A 293 6.06 -0.10 -10.71
N ILE A 294 5.26 0.86 -10.26
CA ILE A 294 5.48 2.29 -10.54
C ILE A 294 6.84 2.74 -9.96
N GLY A 295 7.17 2.29 -8.75
CA GLY A 295 8.37 2.63 -8.01
C GLY A 295 9.62 1.82 -8.37
N SER A 296 9.52 0.84 -9.28
CA SER A 296 10.62 -0.11 -9.57
C SER A 296 11.18 -0.80 -8.30
N MET A 297 10.27 -1.20 -7.41
CA MET A 297 10.57 -1.84 -6.13
C MET A 297 10.49 -3.36 -6.25
N GLU A 298 11.33 -4.07 -5.49
CA GLU A 298 11.34 -5.54 -5.45
C GLU A 298 10.25 -6.12 -4.55
N GLY A 299 9.67 -5.32 -3.66
CA GLY A 299 8.62 -5.76 -2.75
C GLY A 299 8.26 -4.74 -1.69
N ILE A 300 7.55 -5.23 -0.68
CA ILE A 300 7.07 -4.46 0.46
C ILE A 300 7.57 -5.13 1.75
N PHE A 301 8.19 -4.36 2.63
CA PHE A 301 8.51 -4.78 3.98
C PHE A 301 7.35 -4.43 4.92
N LEU A 302 6.78 -5.45 5.55
CA LEU A 302 5.62 -5.35 6.43
C LEU A 302 6.01 -5.41 7.90
N ALA A 303 5.56 -4.43 8.68
CA ALA A 303 5.64 -4.45 10.15
C ALA A 303 4.26 -4.68 10.77
N TYR A 304 4.05 -5.82 11.44
CA TYR A 304 2.76 -6.14 12.05
C TYR A 304 2.69 -5.59 13.47
N HIS A 305 1.61 -4.88 13.81
CA HIS A 305 1.47 -4.23 15.11
C HIS A 305 0.03 -4.16 15.60
N ASN A 306 -0.15 -3.88 16.89
CA ASN A 306 -1.46 -3.58 17.48
C ASN A 306 -1.58 -2.14 18.02
N THR A 307 -0.74 -1.24 17.52
CA THR A 307 -0.58 0.17 17.96
C THR A 307 0.13 0.40 19.29
N LYS A 308 0.36 -0.65 20.09
CA LYS A 308 1.19 -0.60 21.29
C LYS A 308 2.51 -1.34 21.15
N GLN A 309 2.51 -2.40 20.36
CA GLN A 309 3.72 -3.14 20.06
C GLN A 309 3.77 -3.69 18.64
N ILE A 310 5.00 -3.86 18.14
CA ILE A 310 5.31 -4.61 16.92
C ILE A 310 5.51 -6.09 17.29
N PHE A 311 4.87 -6.99 16.53
CA PHE A 311 4.96 -8.44 16.73
C PHE A 311 6.07 -9.08 15.90
N GLY A 312 6.33 -8.54 14.72
CA GLY A 312 7.23 -9.14 13.76
C GLY A 312 7.13 -8.49 12.39
N PHE A 313 7.90 -9.05 11.47
CA PHE A 313 8.15 -8.49 10.16
C PHE A 313 8.04 -9.54 9.06
N GLN A 314 7.67 -9.13 7.85
CA GLN A 314 7.68 -9.98 6.67
C GLN A 314 8.08 -9.16 5.45
N PHE A 315 9.02 -9.65 4.66
CA PHE A 315 9.23 -9.13 3.31
C PHE A 315 8.32 -9.88 2.33
N VAL A 316 7.47 -9.16 1.62
CA VAL A 316 6.59 -9.70 0.57
C VAL A 316 7.08 -9.18 -0.77
N SER A 317 7.67 -10.06 -1.57
CA SER A 317 8.17 -9.71 -2.90
C SER A 317 7.05 -9.35 -3.86
N LEU A 318 7.39 -8.62 -4.93
CA LEU A 318 6.47 -8.39 -6.04
C LEU A 318 5.99 -9.72 -6.65
N ASP A 319 6.88 -10.70 -6.75
CA ASP A 319 6.56 -12.04 -7.28
C ASP A 319 5.53 -12.77 -6.41
N GLU A 320 5.65 -12.66 -5.09
CA GLU A 320 4.68 -13.23 -4.16
C GLU A 320 3.31 -12.55 -4.31
N MET A 321 3.27 -11.21 -4.36
CA MET A 321 2.01 -10.50 -4.63
C MET A 321 1.41 -10.90 -5.98
N ASP A 322 2.24 -11.04 -7.01
CA ASP A 322 1.79 -11.41 -8.35
C ASP A 322 1.22 -12.83 -8.40
N ALA A 323 1.85 -13.78 -7.70
CA ALA A 323 1.34 -15.14 -7.58
C ALA A 323 -0.05 -15.15 -6.94
N ARG A 324 -0.27 -14.34 -5.90
CA ARG A 324 -1.58 -14.23 -5.22
C ARG A 324 -2.65 -13.51 -6.05
N LEU A 325 -2.28 -12.50 -6.85
CA LEU A 325 -3.24 -11.63 -7.55
C LEU A 325 -3.48 -11.98 -9.01
N PHE A 326 -2.42 -12.34 -9.73
CA PHE A 326 -2.40 -12.51 -11.18
C PHE A 326 -2.00 -13.93 -11.61
N GLY A 327 -1.57 -14.75 -10.65
CA GLY A 327 -1.10 -16.13 -10.83
C GLY A 327 0.39 -16.23 -11.15
N GLY A 328 1.10 -15.11 -11.21
CA GLY A 328 2.53 -15.07 -11.51
C GLY A 328 2.97 -13.75 -12.13
N ARG A 329 4.30 -13.56 -12.21
CA ARG A 329 4.94 -12.31 -12.63
C ARG A 329 4.54 -11.85 -14.03
N VAL A 330 4.47 -12.80 -14.98
CA VAL A 330 4.04 -12.55 -16.36
C VAL A 330 2.61 -12.00 -16.37
N GLY A 331 1.72 -12.60 -15.59
CA GLY A 331 0.35 -12.14 -15.46
C GLY A 331 0.26 -10.72 -14.90
N GLY A 332 1.04 -10.42 -13.86
CA GLY A 332 1.08 -9.09 -13.26
C GLY A 332 1.62 -8.01 -14.22
N ASP A 333 2.67 -8.29 -14.98
CA ASP A 333 3.21 -7.37 -15.99
C ASP A 333 2.17 -7.03 -17.06
N ARG A 334 1.46 -8.05 -17.56
CA ARG A 334 0.42 -7.88 -18.59
C ARG A 334 -0.77 -7.11 -18.05
N ALA A 335 -1.26 -7.48 -16.86
CA ALA A 335 -2.39 -6.81 -16.22
C ALA A 335 -2.06 -5.33 -15.96
N PHE A 336 -0.88 -5.02 -15.42
CA PHE A 336 -0.46 -3.65 -15.18
C PHE A 336 -0.41 -2.82 -16.47
N LYS A 337 0.18 -3.37 -17.55
CA LYS A 337 0.23 -2.70 -18.85
C LYS A 337 -1.17 -2.37 -19.39
N MET A 338 -2.09 -3.34 -19.35
CA MET A 338 -3.46 -3.17 -19.84
C MET A 338 -4.23 -2.13 -19.03
N VAL A 339 -4.15 -2.23 -17.71
CA VAL A 339 -4.85 -1.33 -16.78
C VAL A 339 -4.34 0.10 -16.91
N LEU A 340 -3.02 0.29 -17.01
CA LEU A 340 -2.41 1.61 -17.16
C LEU A 340 -2.67 2.21 -18.55
N GLY A 341 -2.59 1.40 -19.60
CA GLY A 341 -2.90 1.83 -20.96
C GLY A 341 -4.34 2.30 -21.12
N LEU A 342 -5.32 1.58 -20.54
CA LEU A 342 -6.71 2.02 -20.56
C LEU A 342 -6.93 3.31 -19.76
N ALA A 343 -6.24 3.46 -18.61
CA ALA A 343 -6.28 4.72 -17.86
C ALA A 343 -5.79 5.90 -18.71
N GLU A 344 -4.70 5.73 -19.46
CA GLU A 344 -4.15 6.76 -20.36
C GLU A 344 -5.14 7.18 -21.44
N GLU A 345 -5.79 6.23 -22.10
CA GLU A 345 -6.75 6.50 -23.17
C GLU A 345 -7.99 7.23 -22.66
N VAL A 346 -8.58 6.77 -21.56
CA VAL A 346 -9.80 7.38 -21.01
C VAL A 346 -9.51 8.76 -20.45
N LEU A 347 -8.42 8.94 -19.70
CA LEU A 347 -8.05 10.26 -19.16
C LEU A 347 -7.71 11.25 -20.27
N MET A 348 -6.99 10.82 -21.31
CA MET A 348 -6.73 11.67 -22.48
C MET A 348 -8.04 12.16 -23.10
N ARG A 349 -8.99 11.25 -23.33
CA ARG A 349 -10.31 11.59 -23.88
C ARG A 349 -11.07 12.59 -22.99
N ILE A 350 -11.11 12.33 -21.68
CA ILE A 350 -11.72 13.24 -20.69
C ILE A 350 -11.13 14.64 -20.78
N THR A 351 -9.79 14.75 -20.79
CA THR A 351 -9.13 16.07 -20.82
C THR A 351 -9.31 16.83 -22.13
N LYS A 352 -9.59 16.13 -23.23
CA LYS A 352 -9.85 16.72 -24.55
C LYS A 352 -11.30 17.12 -24.76
N GLU A 353 -12.26 16.38 -24.19
CA GLU A 353 -13.69 16.56 -24.47
C GLU A 353 -14.46 17.35 -23.41
N CYS A 354 -14.01 17.37 -22.14
CA CYS A 354 -14.73 18.03 -21.06
C CYS A 354 -14.42 19.53 -20.95
N TRP A 355 -13.26 19.87 -20.40
CA TRP A 355 -12.81 21.25 -20.21
C TRP A 355 -11.32 21.37 -20.52
N PRO A 356 -10.95 21.46 -21.81
CA PRO A 356 -9.55 21.56 -22.21
C PRO A 356 -8.84 22.73 -21.54
N GLY A 357 -7.65 22.46 -20.98
CA GLY A 357 -6.83 23.44 -20.29
C GLY A 357 -7.37 23.87 -18.93
N LYS A 358 -8.31 23.11 -18.34
CA LYS A 358 -8.89 23.42 -17.02
C LYS A 358 -8.72 22.26 -16.05
N SER A 359 -8.61 22.60 -14.76
CA SER A 359 -8.59 21.62 -13.70
C SER A 359 -9.94 20.93 -13.53
N MET A 360 -9.92 19.62 -13.31
CA MET A 360 -11.11 18.78 -13.21
C MET A 360 -11.01 17.85 -12.00
N ARG A 361 -12.16 17.38 -11.55
CA ARG A 361 -12.29 16.38 -10.48
C ARG A 361 -12.96 15.16 -11.07
N CYS A 362 -12.35 14.00 -10.86
CA CYS A 362 -12.78 12.75 -11.46
C CYS A 362 -12.98 11.69 -10.38
N MET A 363 -14.11 11.02 -10.43
CA MET A 363 -14.41 9.85 -9.61
C MET A 363 -14.58 8.64 -10.53
N VAL A 364 -13.96 7.53 -10.17
CA VAL A 364 -13.90 6.32 -10.97
C VAL A 364 -14.49 5.16 -10.18
N GLU A 365 -15.38 4.40 -10.80
CA GLU A 365 -16.04 3.27 -10.16
C GLU A 365 -16.38 2.18 -11.16
N TYR A 366 -15.99 0.94 -10.86
CA TYR A 366 -16.48 -0.23 -11.56
C TYR A 366 -17.70 -0.82 -10.86
N GLN A 367 -18.82 -0.89 -11.57
CA GLN A 367 -20.06 -1.47 -11.07
C GLN A 367 -20.90 -2.02 -12.23
N ALA A 368 -21.57 -3.15 -12.00
CA ALA A 368 -22.52 -3.74 -12.97
C ALA A 368 -21.91 -3.89 -14.38
N ASP A 369 -20.67 -4.39 -14.44
CA ASP A 369 -19.91 -4.61 -15.66
C ASP A 369 -19.61 -3.35 -16.49
N VAL A 370 -19.69 -2.19 -15.87
CA VAL A 370 -19.35 -0.89 -16.48
C VAL A 370 -18.36 -0.15 -15.59
N LEU A 371 -17.34 0.42 -16.20
CA LEU A 371 -16.41 1.33 -15.54
C LEU A 371 -16.87 2.77 -15.79
N HIS A 372 -17.33 3.43 -14.73
CA HIS A 372 -17.85 4.78 -14.75
C HIS A 372 -16.77 5.80 -14.37
N PHE A 373 -16.67 6.88 -15.14
CA PHE A 373 -15.92 8.08 -14.79
C PHE A 373 -16.89 9.26 -14.69
N TYR A 374 -16.99 9.83 -13.50
CA TYR A 374 -17.77 11.04 -13.26
C TYR A 374 -16.83 12.23 -13.17
N VAL A 375 -17.01 13.22 -14.04
CA VAL A 375 -16.09 14.35 -14.20
C VAL A 375 -16.82 15.66 -13.94
N GLU A 376 -16.22 16.50 -13.12
CA GLU A 376 -16.68 17.85 -12.84
C GLU A 376 -15.54 18.85 -13.02
N PRO A 377 -15.83 20.12 -13.32
CA PRO A 377 -14.82 21.15 -13.20
C PRO A 377 -14.41 21.30 -11.73
N ASP A 378 -13.13 21.60 -11.52
CA ASP A 378 -12.58 21.86 -10.20
C ASP A 378 -13.09 23.22 -9.68
N GLU A 379 -12.81 24.27 -10.45
CA GLU A 379 -13.32 25.62 -10.21
C GLU A 379 -14.70 25.80 -10.84
N TRP A 380 -15.69 26.21 -10.05
CA TRP A 380 -17.04 26.49 -10.54
C TRP A 380 -17.74 27.53 -9.68
N ASN A 381 -18.24 28.59 -10.30
CA ASN A 381 -19.04 29.59 -9.61
C ASN A 381 -20.52 29.21 -9.65
N THR A 382 -21.02 28.69 -8.54
CA THR A 382 -22.41 28.24 -8.41
C THR A 382 -23.43 29.37 -8.43
N VAL A 383 -23.05 30.56 -7.97
CA VAL A 383 -23.93 31.75 -7.97
C VAL A 383 -24.17 32.21 -9.40
N LYS A 384 -23.11 32.25 -10.21
CA LYS A 384 -23.16 32.75 -11.59
C LYS A 384 -23.68 31.73 -12.59
N HIS A 385 -23.30 30.45 -12.42
CA HIS A 385 -23.55 29.40 -13.42
C HIS A 385 -24.48 28.29 -12.92
N GLY A 386 -25.09 28.47 -11.76
CA GLY A 386 -25.97 27.47 -11.16
C GLY A 386 -25.22 26.21 -10.73
N ARG A 387 -25.93 25.07 -10.70
CA ARG A 387 -25.35 23.81 -10.22
C ARG A 387 -24.14 23.42 -11.09
N ARG A 388 -23.07 22.97 -10.44
CA ARG A 388 -21.88 22.43 -11.11
C ARG A 388 -22.31 21.36 -12.14
N PRO A 389 -21.74 21.31 -13.35
CA PRO A 389 -22.03 20.24 -14.29
C PRO A 389 -21.32 18.95 -13.88
N ALA A 390 -21.91 17.80 -14.22
CA ALA A 390 -21.31 16.48 -14.05
C ALA A 390 -21.43 15.71 -15.36
N VAL A 391 -20.30 15.46 -16.02
CA VAL A 391 -20.19 14.60 -17.21
C VAL A 391 -19.95 13.18 -16.74
N GLN A 392 -20.53 12.20 -17.42
CA GLN A 392 -20.28 10.78 -17.15
C GLN A 392 -19.68 10.12 -18.40
N TYR A 393 -18.66 9.31 -18.21
CA TYR A 393 -18.17 8.37 -19.21
C TYR A 393 -18.39 6.95 -18.72
N ASP A 394 -18.98 6.13 -19.57
CA ASP A 394 -19.13 4.70 -19.35
C ASP A 394 -18.18 3.96 -20.27
N VAL A 395 -17.31 3.14 -19.68
CA VAL A 395 -16.35 2.32 -20.38
C VAL A 395 -16.78 0.86 -20.21
N LYS A 396 -17.22 0.26 -21.31
CA LYS A 396 -17.49 -1.18 -21.39
C LYS A 396 -16.26 -1.86 -21.96
N ILE A 397 -15.84 -2.97 -21.36
CA ILE A 397 -14.60 -3.68 -21.69
C ILE A 397 -14.94 -5.12 -22.04
N GLU A 398 -14.34 -5.62 -23.11
CA GLU A 398 -14.37 -7.02 -23.52
C GLU A 398 -12.93 -7.53 -23.67
N ASN A 399 -12.65 -8.68 -23.08
CA ASN A 399 -11.36 -9.33 -23.17
C ASN A 399 -11.34 -10.25 -24.38
N PHE A 400 -10.24 -10.21 -25.15
CA PHE A 400 -10.01 -11.11 -26.27
C PHE A 400 -8.71 -11.88 -26.05
N VAL A 401 -8.75 -13.19 -26.25
CA VAL A 401 -7.59 -14.09 -26.18
C VAL A 401 -7.48 -14.79 -27.53
N ASN A 402 -6.35 -14.60 -28.22
CA ASN A 402 -6.13 -15.08 -29.59
C ASN A 402 -7.25 -14.65 -30.56
N GLY A 403 -7.74 -13.41 -30.38
CA GLY A 403 -8.81 -12.84 -31.20
C GLY A 403 -10.22 -13.34 -30.88
N LEU A 404 -10.40 -14.21 -29.87
CA LEU A 404 -11.71 -14.68 -29.44
C LEU A 404 -12.16 -13.98 -28.16
N PRO A 405 -13.42 -13.53 -28.06
CA PRO A 405 -13.92 -12.90 -26.85
C PRO A 405 -14.00 -13.92 -25.71
N VAL A 406 -13.50 -13.54 -24.54
CA VAL A 406 -13.54 -14.35 -23.32
C VAL A 406 -14.37 -13.65 -22.25
N LYS A 407 -15.29 -14.40 -21.64
CA LYS A 407 -16.06 -13.96 -20.48
C LYS A 407 -15.46 -14.54 -19.20
N GLY A 408 -15.36 -13.71 -18.18
CA GLY A 408 -15.00 -14.16 -16.84
C GLY A 408 -13.51 -14.50 -16.71
N PRO A 409 -13.09 -15.03 -15.55
CA PRO A 409 -11.68 -15.01 -15.19
C PRO A 409 -10.87 -15.87 -16.14
N PHE A 410 -9.84 -15.26 -16.73
CA PHE A 410 -8.90 -15.94 -17.60
C PHE A 410 -7.50 -15.86 -16.99
N ASP A 411 -6.63 -16.76 -17.45
CA ASP A 411 -5.26 -16.81 -16.97
C ASP A 411 -4.41 -15.72 -17.66
N PHE A 412 -3.81 -14.85 -16.84
CA PHE A 412 -2.91 -13.82 -17.34
C PHE A 412 -1.51 -14.38 -17.63
N ASN A 413 -1.18 -15.60 -17.19
CA ASN A 413 0.20 -16.07 -17.20
C ASN A 413 0.67 -16.64 -18.52
N ASP A 414 -0.21 -17.11 -19.41
CA ASP A 414 0.22 -17.71 -20.66
C ASP A 414 0.78 -16.61 -21.60
N PRO A 415 2.12 -16.53 -21.81
CA PRO A 415 2.69 -15.48 -22.65
C PRO A 415 2.46 -15.74 -24.15
N THR A 416 2.07 -16.97 -24.52
CA THR A 416 1.84 -17.35 -25.92
C THR A 416 0.52 -16.84 -26.45
N VAL A 417 -0.43 -16.53 -25.55
CA VAL A 417 -1.74 -16.01 -25.97
C VAL A 417 -1.69 -14.51 -26.21
N ALA A 418 -2.21 -14.08 -27.35
CA ALA A 418 -2.43 -12.68 -27.65
C ALA A 418 -3.65 -12.18 -26.86
N TRP A 419 -3.41 -11.54 -25.72
CA TRP A 419 -4.45 -10.87 -24.95
C TRP A 419 -4.60 -9.44 -25.41
N THR A 420 -5.80 -9.07 -25.84
CA THR A 420 -6.17 -7.71 -26.21
C THR A 420 -7.44 -7.27 -25.48
N LEU A 421 -7.55 -5.96 -25.27
CA LEU A 421 -8.75 -5.32 -24.73
C LEU A 421 -9.46 -4.58 -25.85
N MET A 422 -10.74 -4.88 -26.02
CA MET A 422 -11.65 -3.99 -26.74
C MET A 422 -12.46 -3.22 -25.73
N TYR A 423 -12.62 -1.92 -25.95
CA TYR A 423 -13.42 -1.09 -25.08
C TYR A 423 -14.27 -0.11 -25.88
N GLN A 424 -15.46 0.17 -25.36
CA GLN A 424 -16.35 1.20 -25.87
C GLN A 424 -16.49 2.28 -24.80
N VAL A 425 -16.14 3.52 -25.16
CA VAL A 425 -16.34 4.68 -24.30
C VAL A 425 -17.55 5.47 -24.76
N THR A 426 -18.54 5.61 -23.89
CA THR A 426 -19.76 6.39 -24.12
C THR A 426 -19.76 7.61 -23.21
N ARG A 427 -19.89 8.80 -23.80
CA ARG A 427 -19.98 10.07 -23.06
C ARG A 427 -21.44 10.48 -22.90
N TYR A 428 -21.80 10.91 -21.69
CA TYR A 428 -23.10 11.48 -21.37
C TYR A 428 -22.94 12.93 -20.91
N GLU A 429 -23.65 13.83 -21.59
CA GLU A 429 -23.64 15.25 -21.27
C GLU A 429 -24.28 15.54 -19.90
N PRO A 430 -23.93 16.67 -19.27
CA PRO A 430 -24.47 17.05 -17.97
C PRO A 430 -25.99 17.10 -17.97
N CYS A 431 -26.62 16.26 -17.15
CA CYS A 431 -28.05 16.26 -16.93
C CYS A 431 -28.39 15.82 -15.51
N ARG A 432 -29.69 15.78 -15.17
CA ARG A 432 -30.14 15.31 -13.86
C ARG A 432 -29.66 13.87 -13.58
N GLN A 433 -29.65 13.00 -14.60
CA GLN A 433 -29.29 11.59 -14.43
C GLN A 433 -27.81 11.40 -14.13
N THR A 434 -26.90 12.00 -14.92
CA THR A 434 -25.45 11.89 -14.69
C THR A 434 -25.06 12.39 -13.31
N ARG A 435 -25.71 13.47 -12.87
CA ARG A 435 -25.57 14.00 -11.53
C ARG A 435 -26.04 13.02 -10.45
N THR A 436 -27.23 12.44 -10.59
CA THR A 436 -27.75 11.45 -9.66
C THR A 436 -26.83 10.23 -9.57
N ASN A 437 -26.32 9.73 -10.70
CA ASN A 437 -25.38 8.61 -10.72
C ASN A 437 -24.09 8.92 -9.96
N MET A 438 -23.52 10.12 -10.16
CA MET A 438 -22.36 10.58 -9.43
C MET A 438 -22.64 10.71 -7.93
N ASP A 439 -23.75 11.33 -7.53
CA ASP A 439 -24.12 11.51 -6.13
C ASP A 439 -24.33 10.13 -5.45
N MET A 440 -24.87 9.14 -6.17
CA MET A 440 -25.00 7.76 -5.70
C MET A 440 -23.66 7.07 -5.47
N SER A 441 -22.70 7.29 -6.36
CA SER A 441 -21.34 6.75 -6.21
C SER A 441 -20.60 7.39 -5.03
N ARG A 442 -20.80 8.69 -4.79
CA ARG A 442 -20.32 9.38 -3.57
C ARG A 442 -20.91 8.80 -2.29
N VAL A 443 -22.23 8.62 -2.25
CA VAL A 443 -22.90 8.04 -1.08
C VAL A 443 -22.39 6.63 -0.80
N ARG A 444 -22.19 5.80 -1.83
CA ARG A 444 -21.62 4.46 -1.66
C ARG A 444 -20.19 4.49 -1.14
N ARG A 445 -19.36 5.39 -1.66
CA ARG A 445 -18.01 5.64 -1.11
C ARG A 445 -18.10 5.99 0.37
N GLU A 446 -18.94 6.95 0.76
CA GLU A 446 -19.11 7.34 2.17
C GLU A 446 -19.61 6.20 3.05
N LEU A 447 -20.57 5.41 2.58
CA LEU A 447 -21.10 4.26 3.32
C LEU A 447 -20.03 3.19 3.51
N ILE A 448 -19.25 2.86 2.48
CA ILE A 448 -18.14 1.93 2.59
C ILE A 448 -17.11 2.47 3.58
N THR A 449 -16.69 3.74 3.46
CA THR A 449 -15.77 4.38 4.41
C THR A 449 -16.31 4.32 5.83
N LYS A 450 -17.55 4.73 6.09
CA LYS A 450 -18.16 4.69 7.43
C LYS A 450 -18.31 3.26 7.95
N SER A 451 -18.60 2.28 7.09
CA SER A 451 -18.65 0.86 7.47
C SER A 451 -17.28 0.29 7.82
N LEU A 452 -16.19 0.92 7.39
CA LEU A 452 -14.83 0.62 7.85
C LEU A 452 -14.48 1.29 9.19
N HIS A 453 -15.26 2.28 9.65
CA HIS A 453 -15.01 3.11 10.85
C HIS A 453 -16.09 2.94 11.94
N VAL A 454 -16.84 1.83 11.96
CA VAL A 454 -18.14 1.66 12.65
C VAL A 454 -18.25 2.25 14.06
N ASP A 455 -18.90 3.42 14.15
CA ASP A 455 -20.15 3.66 14.88
C ASP A 455 -20.85 4.88 14.25
N GLY A 456 -22.08 4.72 13.74
CA GLY A 456 -22.87 5.83 13.15
C GLY A 456 -23.41 5.60 11.74
N LEU A 457 -24.08 4.46 11.49
CA LEU A 457 -25.00 4.38 10.36
C LEU A 457 -26.37 4.90 10.81
N ASP A 458 -26.68 6.15 10.48
CA ASP A 458 -28.07 6.60 10.54
C ASP A 458 -28.88 5.84 9.48
N LYS A 459 -29.88 5.08 9.95
CA LYS A 459 -30.74 4.22 9.13
C LYS A 459 -31.58 5.00 8.12
N THR A 460 -31.75 6.31 8.33
CA THR A 460 -32.54 7.19 7.46
C THR A 460 -31.90 7.42 6.08
N SER A 461 -30.57 7.33 5.97
CA SER A 461 -29.84 7.62 4.72
C SER A 461 -29.69 6.41 3.79
N VAL A 462 -29.75 5.20 4.37
CA VAL A 462 -29.57 3.92 3.64
C VAL A 462 -30.84 3.50 2.90
N GLY A 463 -32.02 3.84 3.43
CA GLY A 463 -33.31 3.45 2.83
C GLY A 463 -33.66 4.15 1.51
N LYS A 464 -32.97 5.25 1.16
CA LYS A 464 -33.30 6.06 -0.02
C LYS A 464 -32.66 5.56 -1.32
N TYR A 465 -31.70 4.65 -1.23
CA TYR A 465 -30.80 4.29 -2.32
C TYR A 465 -30.54 2.79 -2.28
N GLN A 466 -30.79 2.06 -3.38
CA GLN A 466 -30.62 0.61 -3.54
C GLN A 466 -29.14 0.19 -3.38
N TYR A 467 -28.60 0.30 -2.18
CA TYR A 467 -27.34 -0.30 -1.78
C TYR A 467 -27.66 -1.70 -1.31
N ASP A 468 -27.28 -2.70 -2.11
CA ASP A 468 -27.22 -4.09 -1.67
C ASP A 468 -26.10 -4.19 -0.64
N GLY A 469 -26.45 -3.84 0.60
CA GLY A 469 -25.53 -3.95 1.71
C GLY A 469 -25.02 -5.38 1.89
N PRO A 470 -24.08 -5.58 2.83
CA PRO A 470 -23.58 -6.93 3.11
C PRO A 470 -24.74 -7.90 3.32
N SER A 471 -24.61 -9.12 2.77
CA SER A 471 -25.63 -10.16 2.93
C SER A 471 -25.94 -10.39 4.41
N GLU A 472 -27.10 -10.95 4.75
CA GLU A 472 -27.38 -11.30 6.15
C GLU A 472 -26.35 -12.26 6.74
N GLU A 473 -25.76 -13.11 5.90
CA GLU A 473 -24.67 -13.98 6.29
C GLU A 473 -23.38 -13.19 6.59
N ASP A 474 -23.03 -12.20 5.78
CA ASP A 474 -21.90 -11.30 6.03
C ASP A 474 -22.10 -10.48 7.31
N LYS A 475 -23.32 -9.99 7.55
CA LYS A 475 -23.66 -9.30 8.80
C LYS A 475 -23.52 -10.23 10.00
N ARG A 476 -23.94 -11.49 9.88
CA ARG A 476 -23.78 -12.50 10.94
C ARG A 476 -22.29 -12.77 11.20
N ARG A 477 -21.50 -13.07 10.15
CA ARG A 477 -20.05 -13.27 10.23
C ARG A 477 -19.36 -12.07 10.87
N HIS A 478 -19.71 -10.85 10.46
CA HIS A 478 -19.16 -9.62 11.02
C HIS A 478 -19.46 -9.46 12.53
N ARG A 479 -20.68 -9.77 12.96
CA ARG A 479 -21.05 -9.75 14.39
C ARG A 479 -20.26 -10.78 15.20
N GLU A 480 -20.06 -11.97 14.66
CA GLU A 480 -19.26 -13.04 15.28
C GLU A 480 -17.79 -12.64 15.39
N ASP A 481 -17.20 -12.14 14.29
CA ASP A 481 -15.84 -11.62 14.27
C ASP A 481 -15.66 -10.49 15.30
N LYS A 482 -16.60 -9.53 15.39
CA LYS A 482 -16.54 -8.43 16.38
C LYS A 482 -16.58 -8.96 17.82
N ARG A 483 -17.39 -10.00 18.10
CA ARG A 483 -17.43 -10.63 19.43
C ARG A 483 -16.10 -11.33 19.76
N MET A 484 -15.56 -12.08 18.82
CA MET A 484 -14.29 -12.80 19.00
C MET A 484 -13.12 -11.84 19.18
N ILE A 485 -13.00 -10.81 18.35
CA ILE A 485 -12.00 -9.75 18.50
C ILE A 485 -12.08 -9.13 19.89
N LYS A 486 -13.30 -8.82 20.37
CA LYS A 486 -13.46 -8.23 21.71
C LYS A 486 -13.03 -9.16 22.83
N LEU A 487 -13.28 -10.46 22.71
CA LEU A 487 -12.83 -11.46 23.68
C LEU A 487 -11.30 -11.54 23.69
N LEU A 488 -10.69 -11.72 22.52
CA LEU A 488 -9.24 -11.87 22.36
C LEU A 488 -8.48 -10.61 22.80
N SER A 489 -8.99 -9.41 22.50
CA SER A 489 -8.39 -8.16 23.01
C SER A 489 -8.38 -8.07 24.54
N ARG A 490 -9.42 -8.58 25.22
CA ARG A 490 -9.45 -8.61 26.70
C ARG A 490 -8.46 -9.62 27.26
N GLU A 491 -8.38 -10.79 26.65
CA GLU A 491 -7.45 -11.85 27.06
C GLU A 491 -6.00 -11.45 26.83
N GLY A 492 -5.67 -10.96 25.64
CA GLY A 492 -4.34 -10.47 25.31
C GLY A 492 -3.91 -9.31 26.21
N ARG A 493 -4.80 -8.40 26.61
CA ARG A 493 -4.48 -7.36 27.60
C ARG A 493 -4.06 -7.95 28.96
N ARG A 494 -4.79 -8.97 29.46
CA ARG A 494 -4.42 -9.64 30.73
C ARG A 494 -3.08 -10.35 30.60
N GLU A 495 -2.86 -10.98 29.45
CA GLU A 495 -1.61 -11.68 29.14
C GLU A 495 -0.42 -10.72 29.08
N SER A 496 -0.55 -9.57 28.40
CA SER A 496 0.49 -8.53 28.37
C SER A 496 0.84 -8.03 29.77
N MET A 497 -0.16 -7.76 30.62
CA MET A 497 0.10 -7.36 32.00
C MET A 497 0.81 -8.45 32.81
N ARG A 498 0.45 -9.72 32.60
CA ARG A 498 1.14 -10.86 33.23
C ARG A 498 2.59 -10.95 32.76
N ASN A 499 2.82 -10.83 31.45
CA ASN A 499 4.16 -10.90 30.86
C ASN A 499 5.04 -9.75 31.36
N GLN A 500 4.50 -8.53 31.44
CA GLN A 500 5.23 -7.38 31.98
C GLN A 500 5.63 -7.58 33.45
N LYS A 501 4.74 -8.13 34.28
CA LYS A 501 5.05 -8.45 35.69
C LYS A 501 6.12 -9.53 35.83
N MET A 502 6.07 -10.57 34.98
CA MET A 502 6.96 -11.73 35.09
C MET A 502 8.33 -11.50 34.44
N HIS A 503 8.39 -10.69 33.38
CA HIS A 503 9.56 -10.58 32.51
C HIS A 503 10.04 -9.14 32.28
N GLY A 504 9.29 -8.11 32.68
CA GLY A 504 9.64 -6.71 32.40
C GLY A 504 10.95 -6.25 33.05
N LEU A 505 11.41 -6.94 34.10
CA LEU A 505 12.68 -6.68 34.78
C LEU A 505 13.83 -7.60 34.32
N LYS A 506 13.55 -8.56 33.42
CA LYS A 506 14.59 -9.46 32.91
C LYS A 506 15.36 -8.77 31.78
N GLU A 507 16.65 -9.07 31.70
CA GLU A 507 17.50 -8.60 30.60
C GLU A 507 16.97 -9.11 29.25
N LYS A 508 16.89 -8.21 28.27
CA LYS A 508 16.39 -8.52 26.92
C LYS A 508 17.53 -9.10 26.09
N VAL A 509 17.49 -10.40 25.83
CA VAL A 509 18.52 -11.12 25.05
C VAL A 509 18.21 -11.01 23.56
N VAL A 510 19.22 -10.66 22.76
CA VAL A 510 19.13 -10.53 21.28
C VAL A 510 19.98 -11.62 20.63
N LEU A 511 19.44 -12.29 19.62
CA LEU A 511 20.17 -13.22 18.76
C LEU A 511 21.14 -12.40 17.88
N ASP A 512 22.43 -12.77 17.83
CA ASP A 512 23.50 -12.12 17.04
C ASP A 512 24.04 -10.76 17.54
N SER A 513 23.94 -10.44 18.83
CA SER A 513 24.78 -9.36 19.38
C SER A 513 26.27 -9.76 19.29
N PRO A 514 27.16 -9.00 18.62
CA PRO A 514 28.59 -9.16 18.86
C PRO A 514 28.85 -8.96 20.36
N PRO A 515 29.80 -9.69 20.96
CA PRO A 515 30.11 -9.50 22.37
C PRO A 515 30.43 -8.02 22.60
N VAL A 516 29.67 -7.39 23.50
CA VAL A 516 29.96 -6.05 23.97
C VAL A 516 31.27 -6.15 24.75
N TYR A 517 32.39 -5.88 24.08
CA TYR A 517 33.61 -5.54 24.80
C TYR A 517 33.37 -4.18 25.43
N SER A 518 33.37 -4.13 26.75
CA SER A 518 33.40 -2.88 27.50
C SER A 518 34.59 -2.05 27.03
N GLU A 519 34.32 -0.90 26.42
CA GLU A 519 35.34 0.10 26.11
C GLU A 519 36.03 0.51 27.41
N GLY A 520 37.34 0.30 27.45
CA GLY A 520 38.17 0.60 28.60
C GLY A 520 39.44 -0.20 28.63
N MET A 521 40.23 -0.16 27.56
CA MET A 521 41.68 -0.32 27.61
C MET A 521 42.28 0.23 26.31
N ASP A 522 43.04 1.31 26.48
CA ASP A 522 43.77 2.01 25.44
C ASP A 522 44.67 1.05 24.66
N LEU A 523 44.57 1.08 23.33
CA LEU A 523 45.55 0.48 22.44
C LEU A 523 46.54 1.58 22.04
N GLU A 524 47.62 1.70 22.81
CA GLU A 524 48.84 2.33 22.30
C GLU A 524 49.59 1.35 21.41
N GLU A 525 49.91 1.86 20.23
CA GLU A 525 50.67 1.24 19.16
C GLU A 525 52.16 1.26 19.51
N GLN A 526 52.78 0.11 19.79
CA GLN A 526 54.23 -0.07 19.62
C GLN A 526 54.56 -1.44 19.05
N ALA A 527 55.16 -1.41 17.86
CA ALA A 527 55.95 -2.50 17.31
C ALA A 527 57.29 -2.60 18.05
N VAL A 528 57.78 -3.83 18.30
CA VAL A 528 59.16 -4.33 18.02
C VAL A 528 59.47 -5.62 18.82
N SER A 529 59.92 -6.64 18.08
CA SER A 529 60.80 -7.80 18.39
C SER A 529 60.50 -8.84 19.48
N ALA A 530 60.25 -10.06 18.99
CA ALA A 530 60.84 -11.38 19.31
C ALA A 530 61.39 -11.76 20.71
N SER A 531 60.97 -12.99 21.09
CA SER A 531 61.61 -13.98 21.98
C SER A 531 61.45 -13.79 23.50
N THR A 532 60.75 -14.72 24.18
CA THR A 532 61.33 -15.88 24.90
C THR A 532 60.27 -16.56 25.80
N VAL A 533 60.40 -17.88 25.90
CA VAL A 533 59.69 -18.89 26.71
C VAL A 533 59.61 -18.55 28.22
N ALA A 534 58.48 -18.83 28.89
CA ALA A 534 58.39 -19.60 30.16
C ALA A 534 56.99 -19.63 30.81
N GLN A 535 56.76 -20.74 31.52
CA GLN A 535 55.56 -21.26 32.20
C GLN A 535 55.10 -20.53 33.50
N PRO A 536 53.92 -20.89 34.08
CA PRO A 536 53.26 -20.14 35.15
C PRO A 536 53.57 -20.64 36.57
N ARG A 537 53.51 -19.71 37.53
CA ARG A 537 53.32 -19.91 38.98
C ARG A 537 52.49 -18.69 39.45
N GLY A 538 51.50 -18.73 40.32
CA GLY A 538 51.14 -19.69 41.35
C GLY A 538 50.70 -18.90 42.58
N ALA A 539 49.40 -18.98 42.90
CA ALA A 539 48.80 -18.96 44.24
C ALA A 539 48.83 -17.71 45.15
N SER A 540 47.65 -17.55 45.79
CA SER A 540 47.44 -17.12 47.20
C SER A 540 47.59 -15.62 47.50
N LYS A 541 46.84 -14.98 48.40
CA LYS A 541 45.97 -15.44 49.50
C LYS A 541 45.20 -14.22 50.08
N LYS A 542 44.01 -14.51 50.64
CA LYS A 542 43.41 -14.00 51.89
C LYS A 542 43.27 -12.49 52.12
N ALA A 543 42.04 -12.01 52.28
CA ALA A 543 41.31 -11.79 53.57
C ALA A 543 41.73 -10.45 54.22
N THR A 544 40.83 -9.59 54.68
CA THR A 544 39.93 -9.74 55.85
C THR A 544 38.92 -8.56 55.82
N LYS A 545 37.64 -8.76 56.21
CA LYS A 545 36.98 -8.28 57.46
C LYS A 545 37.16 -6.78 57.74
N GLU A 546 36.23 -5.96 58.22
CA GLU A 546 34.90 -6.01 58.86
C GLU A 546 34.42 -4.52 58.75
N GLY A 547 33.15 -4.17 58.56
CA GLY A 547 32.13 -4.22 59.59
C GLY A 547 31.58 -2.79 59.89
N ALA A 548 30.29 -2.75 60.21
CA ALA A 548 29.54 -1.71 60.94
C ALA A 548 29.07 -0.42 60.22
N ALA A 549 27.74 -0.35 60.07
CA ALA A 549 26.91 0.87 60.05
C ALA A 549 26.68 1.38 61.51
N PRO A 550 25.78 2.37 61.83
CA PRO A 550 25.12 3.43 61.04
C PRO A 550 25.16 4.83 61.74
N SER A 551 24.65 5.87 61.05
CA SER A 551 23.65 6.84 61.57
C SER A 551 23.88 8.35 61.30
N ARG A 552 22.75 9.01 60.94
CA ARG A 552 22.27 10.38 61.25
C ARG A 552 22.81 11.64 60.53
N LYS A 553 21.88 12.18 59.72
CA LYS A 553 21.29 13.55 59.70
C LYS A 553 22.18 14.82 59.55
N ALA A 554 21.84 15.56 58.48
CA ALA A 554 21.50 17.00 58.41
C ALA A 554 22.52 18.04 57.90
N SER A 555 22.07 18.74 56.84
CA SER A 555 22.11 20.19 56.52
C SER A 555 23.39 20.93 56.10
N SER A 556 23.21 21.67 54.99
CA SER A 556 23.93 22.88 54.48
C SER A 556 25.43 22.71 54.17
N THR A 557 26.04 23.30 53.15
CA THR A 557 25.89 24.63 52.55
C THR A 557 26.66 24.64 51.22
N ALA A 558 26.26 25.49 50.25
CA ALA A 558 26.94 25.67 48.96
C ALA A 558 28.29 26.44 49.08
N PRO A 559 29.20 26.31 48.09
CA PRO A 559 30.18 27.33 47.74
C PRO A 559 30.10 27.82 46.27
N PRO A 560 30.76 28.94 45.91
CA PRO A 560 30.33 29.91 44.88
C PRO A 560 30.95 29.71 43.46
N PRO A 561 30.51 30.48 42.44
CA PRO A 561 30.93 30.28 41.05
C PRO A 561 32.20 31.06 40.68
N SER A 562 32.93 30.55 39.68
CA SER A 562 34.08 31.21 39.02
C SER A 562 33.69 31.73 37.62
N PRO A 563 34.38 32.77 37.09
CA PRO A 563 33.85 33.68 36.06
C PRO A 563 34.04 33.20 34.60
N PRO A 564 33.35 33.82 33.62
CA PRO A 564 33.32 33.36 32.24
C PRO A 564 34.50 33.86 31.40
N VAL A 565 34.99 32.98 30.52
CA VAL A 565 35.99 33.26 29.48
C VAL A 565 35.27 33.61 28.18
N VAL A 566 35.68 34.74 27.58
CA VAL A 566 35.21 35.27 26.29
C VAL A 566 35.96 34.63 25.13
N PRO A 567 35.28 34.36 23.99
CA PRO A 567 35.94 34.39 22.68
C PRO A 567 35.32 35.42 21.73
N SER A 568 36.22 36.04 20.95
CA SER A 568 36.05 37.18 20.04
C SER A 568 35.13 36.95 18.83
N PRO A 569 34.59 38.03 18.21
CA PRO A 569 33.66 37.94 17.08
C PRO A 569 34.34 37.79 15.71
N PRO A 570 33.67 37.16 14.72
CA PRO A 570 34.11 37.13 13.32
C PRO A 570 33.70 38.40 12.53
N PRO A 571 34.34 38.67 11.38
CA PRO A 571 34.22 39.94 10.66
C PRO A 571 32.98 40.04 9.75
N VAL A 572 32.50 41.27 9.59
CA VAL A 572 31.35 41.70 8.77
C VAL A 572 31.75 41.83 7.29
N PRO A 573 30.92 41.39 6.33
CA PRO A 573 30.96 41.88 4.96
C PRO A 573 29.88 42.95 4.70
N SER A 574 30.30 43.99 3.99
CA SER A 574 29.60 45.22 3.64
C SER A 574 28.48 45.06 2.60
N SER A 575 27.38 45.77 2.85
CA SER A 575 26.29 46.05 1.91
C SER A 575 26.74 46.94 0.75
N PRO A 576 25.99 46.93 -0.36
CA PRO A 576 25.50 48.21 -0.89
C PRO A 576 23.98 48.19 -1.15
N SER A 577 23.37 49.35 -0.91
CA SER A 577 21.93 49.66 -1.00
C SER A 577 21.55 50.20 -2.41
N PRO A 578 20.34 50.76 -2.65
CA PRO A 578 19.30 50.13 -3.46
C PRO A 578 18.95 50.91 -4.74
N THR A 579 18.19 50.33 -5.66
CA THR A 579 17.43 51.09 -6.66
C THR A 579 16.15 50.35 -7.07
N THR A 580 15.07 51.10 -7.17
CA THR A 580 13.70 50.73 -7.56
C THR A 580 13.19 51.85 -8.50
N PRO A 581 12.01 51.76 -9.14
CA PRO A 581 11.58 50.94 -10.29
C PRO A 581 11.07 51.79 -11.49
N THR A 582 10.79 51.21 -12.68
CA THR A 582 9.72 51.68 -13.62
C THR A 582 9.47 50.70 -14.81
N PRO A 583 8.28 50.73 -15.48
CA PRO A 583 7.67 49.58 -16.18
C PRO A 583 7.54 49.75 -17.73
N PRO A 584 6.56 49.15 -18.48
CA PRO A 584 6.80 48.16 -19.54
C PRO A 584 6.51 48.65 -20.99
N THR A 585 6.95 47.90 -22.03
CA THR A 585 6.37 48.00 -23.39
C THR A 585 6.60 46.71 -24.24
N PRO A 586 5.60 46.21 -25.00
CA PRO A 586 5.69 45.06 -25.95
C PRO A 586 5.69 45.56 -27.42
N PRO A 587 5.37 44.75 -28.46
CA PRO A 587 5.82 43.41 -28.90
C PRO A 587 6.46 43.45 -30.33
N THR A 588 7.01 42.34 -30.85
CA THR A 588 7.15 42.18 -32.31
C THR A 588 7.13 40.71 -32.76
N LEU A 589 6.16 40.38 -33.62
CA LEU A 589 6.04 39.19 -34.49
C LEU A 589 6.98 39.33 -35.71
N PRO A 590 7.33 38.23 -36.41
CA PRO A 590 6.51 37.84 -37.56
C PRO A 590 6.32 36.31 -37.73
N SER A 591 5.13 35.94 -38.23
CA SER A 591 4.81 34.67 -38.90
C SER A 591 5.14 34.80 -40.42
N PRO A 592 4.75 33.83 -41.29
CA PRO A 592 5.16 32.43 -41.38
C PRO A 592 5.70 32.09 -42.79
N GLU A 593 6.46 31.00 -42.95
CA GLU A 593 6.62 30.37 -44.27
C GLU A 593 6.39 28.85 -44.20
N ALA A 594 5.59 28.40 -45.17
CA ALA A 594 5.19 27.04 -45.43
C ALA A 594 6.28 26.30 -46.22
N SER A 595 6.47 25.00 -45.94
CA SER A 595 6.87 24.07 -46.99
C SER A 595 6.50 22.63 -46.61
N THR A 596 5.68 22.08 -47.48
CA THR A 596 5.32 20.67 -47.69
C THR A 596 6.56 19.80 -47.92
N MET A 597 6.69 18.65 -47.23
CA MET A 597 7.36 17.47 -47.79
C MET A 597 6.73 16.17 -47.28
N SER A 598 6.36 15.32 -48.24
CA SER A 598 5.81 13.98 -48.14
C SER A 598 6.82 12.94 -47.63
N PRO A 599 6.37 11.77 -47.13
CA PRO A 599 7.24 10.77 -46.50
C PRO A 599 7.98 9.87 -47.51
N PRO A 600 9.14 9.29 -47.13
CA PRO A 600 9.87 8.34 -47.97
C PRO A 600 9.30 6.91 -47.90
N PRO A 601 9.52 6.09 -48.96
CA PRO A 601 8.97 4.73 -49.08
C PRO A 601 9.81 3.66 -48.34
N PRO A 602 9.27 2.44 -48.12
CA PRO A 602 9.96 1.38 -47.40
C PRO A 602 10.93 0.61 -48.32
N PRO A 603 12.03 0.02 -47.79
CA PRO A 603 12.85 -0.90 -48.56
C PRO A 603 12.36 -2.35 -48.42
N SER A 604 12.26 -2.99 -49.58
CA SER A 604 12.03 -4.42 -49.83
C SER A 604 13.33 -5.22 -49.82
N ASP A 605 13.17 -6.53 -49.63
CA ASP A 605 14.17 -7.61 -49.58
C ASP A 605 15.13 -7.67 -50.80
N SER A 606 16.37 -8.13 -50.60
CA SER A 606 16.91 -9.39 -51.17
C SER A 606 18.45 -9.47 -51.19
N GLU A 607 18.92 -10.67 -50.81
CA GLU A 607 20.04 -11.46 -51.37
C GLU A 607 21.55 -11.25 -51.06
N SER A 608 22.12 -12.40 -50.62
CA SER A 608 23.45 -12.97 -50.92
C SER A 608 24.68 -12.34 -50.23
N ALA A 609 25.36 -13.02 -49.30
CA ALA A 609 26.22 -14.23 -49.35
C ALA A 609 27.73 -13.90 -49.44
N ALA A 610 28.54 -14.73 -48.75
CA ALA A 610 30.02 -14.78 -48.64
C ALA A 610 30.64 -13.98 -47.47
N SER A 611 30.94 -14.61 -46.32
CA SER A 611 32.07 -15.51 -46.03
C SER A 611 33.32 -14.77 -45.51
N THR A 612 33.57 -14.81 -44.20
CA THR A 612 34.93 -14.91 -43.65
C THR A 612 34.91 -15.61 -42.29
N LEU A 613 35.77 -16.64 -42.18
CA LEU A 613 35.97 -17.54 -41.05
C LEU A 613 36.63 -16.87 -39.83
N ALA A 614 36.21 -17.27 -38.63
CA ALA A 614 37.01 -17.26 -37.39
C ALA A 614 36.51 -18.38 -36.42
N PRO A 615 37.38 -18.93 -35.55
CA PRO A 615 37.35 -20.33 -35.10
C PRO A 615 36.44 -20.62 -33.88
N PRO A 616 36.12 -21.91 -33.59
CA PRO A 616 35.14 -22.28 -32.56
C PRO A 616 35.70 -22.23 -31.12
N PRO A 617 34.87 -21.93 -30.11
CA PRO A 617 35.23 -22.04 -28.70
C PRO A 617 35.12 -23.49 -28.18
N ALA A 618 35.91 -23.76 -27.13
CA ALA A 618 36.13 -25.06 -26.48
C ALA A 618 34.85 -25.72 -25.91
N PRO A 619 34.83 -27.08 -25.79
CA PRO A 619 33.64 -27.83 -25.37
C PRO A 619 33.41 -27.79 -23.86
N SER A 620 32.14 -27.60 -23.49
CA SER A 620 31.60 -27.77 -22.13
C SER A 620 31.45 -29.25 -21.74
N PRO A 621 31.51 -29.58 -20.44
CA PRO A 621 31.64 -30.95 -19.95
C PRO A 621 30.34 -31.76 -20.06
N SER A 622 30.47 -33.00 -20.53
CA SER A 622 29.38 -33.97 -20.65
C SER A 622 28.84 -34.43 -19.28
N PRO A 623 27.52 -34.68 -19.17
CA PRO A 623 26.89 -35.18 -17.95
C PRO A 623 27.11 -36.69 -17.74
N ARG A 624 27.26 -37.10 -16.48
CA ARG A 624 27.35 -38.51 -16.06
C ARG A 624 26.06 -39.29 -16.39
N PRO A 625 26.15 -40.61 -16.67
CA PRO A 625 24.99 -41.43 -16.99
C PRO A 625 24.15 -41.73 -15.76
N SER A 626 22.83 -41.56 -15.91
CA SER A 626 21.80 -41.92 -14.94
C SER A 626 21.54 -43.42 -14.95
N THR A 627 21.57 -44.04 -13.77
CA THR A 627 21.07 -45.41 -13.55
C THR A 627 19.54 -45.37 -13.54
N SER A 628 18.91 -45.81 -14.62
CA SER A 628 17.45 -45.97 -14.71
C SER A 628 17.01 -47.25 -13.99
N ARG A 629 16.17 -47.07 -12.97
CA ARG A 629 15.40 -48.15 -12.32
C ARG A 629 14.02 -48.18 -12.98
N PRO A 630 13.46 -49.35 -13.36
CA PRO A 630 12.16 -49.41 -14.02
C PRO A 630 11.02 -49.00 -13.06
N PRO A 631 9.93 -48.43 -13.59
CA PRO A 631 8.82 -47.93 -12.77
C PRO A 631 8.03 -49.08 -12.15
N ARG A 632 7.59 -48.89 -10.89
CA ARG A 632 6.64 -49.79 -10.22
C ARG A 632 5.25 -49.69 -10.86
N PRO A 633 4.49 -50.80 -10.98
CA PRO A 633 3.11 -50.76 -11.42
C PRO A 633 2.22 -50.03 -10.39
N PRO A 634 1.11 -49.40 -10.83
CA PRO A 634 0.17 -48.71 -9.94
C PRO A 634 -0.55 -49.69 -9.03
N PRO A 635 -0.95 -49.28 -7.81
CA PRO A 635 -1.76 -50.10 -6.91
C PRO A 635 -3.18 -50.30 -7.47
N PRO A 636 -3.86 -51.41 -7.13
CA PRO A 636 -5.22 -51.67 -7.57
C PRO A 636 -6.19 -50.62 -7.01
N SER A 637 -7.07 -50.11 -7.87
CA SER A 637 -8.15 -49.20 -7.53
C SER A 637 -9.19 -49.90 -6.64
N PHE A 638 -9.35 -49.42 -5.41
CA PHE A 638 -10.48 -49.81 -4.57
C PHE A 638 -11.74 -49.03 -4.98
N PRO A 639 -12.92 -49.67 -5.04
CA PRO A 639 -14.17 -48.96 -5.28
C PRO A 639 -14.50 -48.01 -4.13
N PRO A 640 -15.19 -46.89 -4.39
CA PRO A 640 -15.56 -45.93 -3.36
C PRO A 640 -16.49 -46.55 -2.32
N PRO A 641 -16.42 -46.11 -1.04
CA PRO A 641 -17.32 -46.58 -0.01
C PRO A 641 -18.78 -46.15 -0.30
N PRO A 642 -19.77 -46.96 0.12
CA PRO A 642 -21.17 -46.60 -0.06
C PRO A 642 -21.53 -45.34 0.73
N PRO A 643 -22.52 -44.54 0.25
CA PRO A 643 -22.95 -43.33 0.95
C PRO A 643 -23.54 -43.64 2.33
N PRO A 644 -23.41 -42.71 3.30
CA PRO A 644 -23.97 -42.89 4.64
C PRO A 644 -25.51 -42.98 4.60
N PRO A 645 -26.13 -43.71 5.54
CA PRO A 645 -27.57 -43.84 5.61
C PRO A 645 -28.24 -42.48 5.89
N ALA A 646 -29.36 -42.25 5.22
CA ALA A 646 -30.15 -41.03 5.36
C ALA A 646 -30.58 -40.80 6.82
N PRO A 647 -30.60 -39.53 7.30
CA PRO A 647 -31.03 -39.23 8.66
C PRO A 647 -32.52 -39.57 8.85
N PRO A 648 -32.93 -39.99 10.06
CA PRO A 648 -34.32 -40.33 10.34
C PRO A 648 -35.21 -39.10 10.25
N LEU A 649 -36.36 -39.26 9.57
CA LEU A 649 -37.40 -38.25 9.46
C LEU A 649 -37.87 -37.80 10.86
N PRO A 650 -38.03 -36.49 11.11
CA PRO A 650 -38.52 -36.01 12.39
C PRO A 650 -39.97 -36.43 12.62
N ARG A 651 -40.24 -36.95 13.82
CA ARG A 651 -41.58 -37.31 14.31
C ARG A 651 -42.51 -36.11 14.23
N ARG A 652 -43.68 -36.31 13.60
CA ARG A 652 -44.79 -35.36 13.58
C ARG A 652 -45.35 -35.14 14.99
N THR A 653 -45.29 -33.92 15.49
CA THR A 653 -46.16 -33.40 16.56
C THR A 653 -47.39 -32.71 15.94
N PRO A 654 -48.54 -32.66 16.63
CA PRO A 654 -49.81 -32.23 16.02
C PRO A 654 -49.86 -30.71 15.83
N LEU A 655 -50.34 -30.29 14.66
CA LEU A 655 -50.66 -28.90 14.34
C LEU A 655 -51.75 -28.37 15.27
N ARG A 656 -51.47 -27.26 15.96
CA ARG A 656 -52.48 -26.35 16.50
C ARG A 656 -52.70 -25.24 15.46
N ASP A 657 -53.96 -25.05 15.11
CA ASP A 657 -54.45 -24.03 14.18
C ASP A 657 -53.86 -22.65 14.47
N ARG A 658 -53.23 -22.07 13.44
CA ARG A 658 -53.01 -20.62 13.31
C ARG A 658 -53.38 -20.23 11.89
N ASP A 659 -54.41 -19.41 11.79
CA ASP A 659 -54.92 -18.84 10.55
C ASP A 659 -53.81 -18.21 9.68
N PRO A 660 -53.89 -18.33 8.35
CA PRO A 660 -52.89 -17.79 7.45
C PRO A 660 -52.98 -16.25 7.36
N PRO A 661 -51.85 -15.56 7.07
CA PRO A 661 -51.71 -14.11 7.09
C PRO A 661 -52.52 -13.35 6.01
N LEU A 662 -53.22 -14.05 5.11
CA LEU A 662 -54.01 -13.41 4.05
C LEU A 662 -55.24 -12.66 4.58
N SER A 663 -55.88 -13.15 5.66
CA SER A 663 -57.09 -12.52 6.22
C SER A 663 -56.81 -11.13 6.80
N ARG A 664 -55.65 -10.93 7.42
CA ARG A 664 -55.18 -9.62 7.92
C ARG A 664 -54.80 -8.66 6.80
N ILE A 665 -54.23 -9.17 5.71
CA ILE A 665 -53.86 -8.33 4.56
C ILE A 665 -55.11 -7.85 3.82
N MET A 666 -56.13 -8.71 3.67
CA MET A 666 -57.42 -8.30 3.09
C MET A 666 -58.19 -7.32 3.97
N GLN A 667 -58.16 -7.48 5.30
CA GLN A 667 -58.78 -6.52 6.23
C GLN A 667 -58.08 -5.14 6.16
N LEU A 668 -56.75 -5.11 6.04
CA LEU A 668 -56.00 -3.86 5.91
C LEU A 668 -56.26 -3.17 4.56
N TYR A 669 -56.37 -3.96 3.47
CA TYR A 669 -56.68 -3.44 2.14
C TYR A 669 -58.09 -2.84 2.08
N ASN A 670 -59.08 -3.48 2.70
CA ASN A 670 -60.45 -2.97 2.74
C ASN A 670 -60.58 -1.73 3.64
N TRP A 671 -59.83 -1.67 4.75
CA TRP A 671 -59.79 -0.50 5.64
C TRP A 671 -59.18 0.74 4.96
N VAL A 672 -58.09 0.56 4.18
CA VAL A 672 -57.49 1.67 3.40
C VAL A 672 -58.41 2.13 2.27
N ARG A 673 -59.24 1.24 1.73
CA ARG A 673 -60.19 1.57 0.66
C ARG A 673 -61.45 2.30 1.17
N GLU A 674 -61.90 2.01 2.40
CA GLU A 674 -63.03 2.70 3.05
C GLU A 674 -62.66 4.09 3.57
N LEU A 675 -61.37 4.40 3.75
CA LEU A 675 -60.86 5.71 4.13
C LEU A 675 -60.57 6.65 2.95
N GLY A 676 -61.07 6.33 1.75
CA GLY A 676 -60.86 7.16 0.57
C GLY A 676 -61.25 8.63 0.77
N GLY A 677 -60.38 9.55 0.37
CA GLY A 677 -60.78 10.93 0.08
C GLY A 677 -59.81 12.04 0.46
N ARG A 678 -58.62 12.07 -0.16
CA ARG A 678 -57.95 13.27 -0.72
C ARG A 678 -56.62 12.90 -1.38
#